data_AF-A0A248JZH6-F1
#
_entry.id   AF-A0A248JZH6-F1
#
_cell.length_a   1.000
_cell.length_b   1.000
_cell.length_c   1.000
_cell.angle_alpha   90.00
_cell.angle_beta   90.00
_cell.angle_gamma   90.00
#
_symmetry.space_group_name_H-M   'P 1'
#
loop_
_entity.id
_entity.type
_entity.pdbx_description
1 polymer ?
#
loop_
_entity_poly.entity_id
_entity_poly.type
_entity_poly.pdbx_seq_one_letter_code
_entity_poly.pdbx_strand_id
1 'polypeptide(L)'
;MPAIMTPEATLGRRILVGPGVHARLPARRPAATRLGRIAQTLAERTTAATFSLAAASSYLFALTQASMPAIQFGDAYPVPQSPFPQSGVPSPQASYDAFRDQFATFQAQAGTWITPRRGAELPSVFSQLASLPRLLADMTRVLDDALAGRSGQGAGRLPCAHPLKACERAVRRRSEAVSALLGMVTQQGQWLATTATALGAAPQTGVLGQLLATHAGEAKAMTMAVHHAQACIAAETSRIIDAGLGGASSVAVGVVGLTMCWNPLGWSMIPGGVVGTHNGGIDLSLIQGQLGKLEALIEVKLDRWRQGQAAAMLLAGMGVQLMGVAPMVQAAQEELAALAWLLGRLPSEVSTALDDGDLSAARREWGAVMADAGLSDALSLHLWPSPAHLSAPTTVAVAGDDVFRIAASGRMYHHSPSSPGWTDMQVTALSCVSDGYDLVAIDGAPVASVQSGTGASSSYHVKLYDRFTQAWTTISAFPASCIAVGQGTIYAVNQAAGDGRVHRYNGMGKSWTALPMLPGPDVAAQIAVAGGVVFALTNNSQTLYRYNPARQNWGRVGRAAYLSIRANGNKLGMVDADNRAYLYDALAGGTPRQVGACINAIAQLSTGEQLGIASGAGALWHIDTRVQPPCRTYVTSEATAIFASDTDVAYHCDGKGDLHRMMPDGGMVRLPSLPS
;
A
#
# COMPACT_ATOMS: atom_id res chain seq x y z
N MET A 1 -16.22 -31.42 24.34
CA MET A 1 -15.84 -30.39 25.33
C MET A 1 -14.33 -30.35 25.43
N PRO A 2 -13.67 -29.21 25.16
CA PRO A 2 -12.44 -28.85 25.84
C PRO A 2 -12.73 -27.83 26.95
N ALA A 3 -11.80 -27.77 27.88
CA ALA A 3 -11.96 -27.41 29.28
C ALA A 3 -12.05 -25.90 29.58
N ILE A 4 -12.56 -25.68 30.79
CA ILE A 4 -12.55 -24.48 31.63
C ILE A 4 -11.25 -23.65 31.45
N MET A 5 -11.44 -22.33 31.35
CA MET A 5 -10.40 -21.28 31.38
C MET A 5 -9.28 -21.62 32.38
N THR A 6 -8.11 -21.98 31.85
CA THR A 6 -6.84 -22.07 32.56
C THR A 6 -6.17 -20.68 32.66
N PRO A 7 -5.15 -20.49 33.54
CA PRO A 7 -4.65 -19.19 34.01
C PRO A 7 -3.78 -18.44 33.00
N GLU A 8 -4.21 -18.32 31.74
CA GLU A 8 -3.59 -17.45 30.73
C GLU A 8 -3.97 -15.97 30.89
N ALA A 9 -4.94 -15.64 31.76
CA ALA A 9 -5.40 -14.27 31.97
C ALA A 9 -4.32 -13.32 32.56
N THR A 10 -3.20 -13.85 33.07
CA THR A 10 -2.07 -13.06 33.61
C THR A 10 -0.95 -12.81 32.59
N LEU A 11 -0.91 -13.57 31.49
CA LEU A 11 0.15 -13.52 30.49
C LEU A 11 -0.49 -13.09 29.16
N GLY A 12 -0.64 -11.78 28.96
CA GLY A 12 -1.38 -11.20 27.85
C GLY A 12 -1.09 -11.80 26.46
N ARG A 13 -2.09 -11.69 25.58
CA ARG A 13 -2.22 -12.51 24.37
C ARG A 13 -1.10 -12.26 23.36
N ARG A 14 -0.47 -13.35 22.90
CA ARG A 14 0.59 -13.31 21.88
C ARG A 14 -0.03 -13.04 20.50
N ILE A 15 0.47 -12.02 19.80
CA ILE A 15 0.04 -11.64 18.44
C ILE A 15 1.24 -11.65 17.50
N LEU A 16 1.08 -12.18 16.29
CA LEU A 16 2.13 -12.12 15.28
C LEU A 16 2.21 -10.69 14.72
N VAL A 17 3.40 -10.10 14.73
CA VAL A 17 3.65 -8.74 14.22
C VAL A 17 4.65 -8.71 13.06
N GLY A 18 5.31 -9.83 12.76
CA GLY A 18 6.19 -10.03 11.61
C GLY A 18 6.52 -11.52 11.41
N PRO A 19 7.23 -11.90 10.33
CA PRO A 19 7.57 -13.31 10.06
C PRO A 19 8.29 -13.98 11.24
N GLY A 20 7.67 -15.00 11.85
CA GLY A 20 8.21 -15.68 13.04
C GLY A 20 8.24 -14.85 14.32
N VAL A 21 7.73 -13.62 14.27
CA VAL A 21 7.89 -12.58 15.28
C VAL A 21 6.56 -12.27 15.96
N HIS A 22 6.55 -12.31 17.30
CA HIS A 22 5.33 -12.11 18.07
C HIS A 22 5.51 -11.06 19.15
N ALA A 23 4.52 -10.19 19.33
CA ALA A 23 4.37 -9.31 20.47
C ALA A 23 3.33 -9.88 21.44
N ARG A 24 3.22 -9.32 22.65
CA ARG A 24 2.12 -9.61 23.57
C ARG A 24 1.27 -8.36 23.76
N LEU A 25 -0.04 -8.53 23.74
CA LEU A 25 -0.94 -7.49 24.21
C LEU A 25 -0.81 -7.40 25.74
N PRO A 26 -0.80 -6.20 26.34
CA PRO A 26 -0.80 -6.03 27.79
C PRO A 26 -2.04 -6.67 28.40
N ALA A 27 -1.86 -7.33 29.56
CA ALA A 27 -2.96 -7.94 30.28
C ALA A 27 -3.91 -6.86 30.80
N ARG A 28 -5.17 -6.89 30.37
CA ARG A 28 -6.22 -6.04 30.93
C ARG A 28 -6.68 -6.60 32.27
N ARG A 29 -7.02 -5.72 33.21
CA ARG A 29 -7.64 -6.15 34.48
C ARG A 29 -8.92 -6.93 34.15
N PRO A 30 -9.12 -8.12 34.71
CA PRO A 30 -10.30 -8.93 34.41
C PRO A 30 -11.56 -8.19 34.83
N ALA A 31 -12.50 -8.06 33.89
CA ALA A 31 -13.80 -7.50 34.18
C ALA A 31 -14.55 -8.29 35.27
N ALA A 32 -15.25 -7.58 36.15
CA ALA A 32 -15.98 -8.14 37.27
C ALA A 32 -17.30 -8.80 36.84
N THR A 33 -17.99 -8.24 35.84
CA THR A 33 -19.25 -8.78 35.34
C THR A 33 -19.05 -9.79 34.22
N ARG A 34 -20.02 -10.69 34.03
CA ARG A 34 -20.01 -11.65 32.92
C ARG A 34 -20.05 -10.94 31.56
N LEU A 35 -20.85 -9.88 31.44
CA LEU A 35 -20.94 -9.05 30.23
C LEU A 35 -19.63 -8.29 29.97
N GLY A 36 -18.99 -7.76 31.01
CA GLY A 36 -17.67 -7.14 30.90
C GLY A 36 -16.58 -8.10 30.43
N ARG A 37 -16.59 -9.36 30.89
CA ARG A 37 -15.65 -10.40 30.42
C ARG A 37 -15.85 -10.75 28.94
N ILE A 38 -17.11 -10.78 28.49
CA ILE A 38 -17.45 -10.95 27.07
C ILE A 38 -16.93 -9.74 26.27
N ALA A 39 -17.16 -8.51 26.76
CA ALA A 39 -16.65 -7.29 26.14
C ALA A 39 -15.13 -7.32 25.97
N GLN A 40 -14.42 -7.73 27.04
CA GLN A 40 -12.97 -7.80 27.08
C GLN A 40 -12.44 -8.81 26.06
N THR A 41 -13.04 -10.01 26.02
CA THR A 41 -12.66 -11.05 25.06
C THR A 41 -12.90 -10.58 23.62
N LEU A 42 -14.03 -9.92 23.36
CA LEU A 42 -14.37 -9.39 22.04
C LEU A 42 -13.41 -8.28 21.59
N ALA A 43 -13.08 -7.34 22.47
CA ALA A 43 -12.12 -6.26 22.20
C ALA A 43 -10.71 -6.83 21.92
N GLU A 44 -10.24 -7.76 22.77
CA GLU A 44 -8.91 -8.39 22.61
C GLU A 44 -8.80 -9.20 21.32
N ARG A 45 -9.83 -9.99 20.97
CA ARG A 45 -9.88 -10.79 19.72
C ARG A 45 -9.96 -9.90 18.48
N THR A 46 -10.77 -8.84 18.52
CA THR A 46 -10.89 -7.89 17.40
C THR A 46 -9.59 -7.11 17.19
N THR A 47 -8.93 -6.70 18.28
CA THR A 47 -7.63 -6.04 18.24
C THR A 47 -6.58 -6.98 17.64
N ALA A 48 -6.47 -8.21 18.15
CA ALA A 48 -5.52 -9.20 17.62
C ALA A 48 -5.74 -9.49 16.12
N ALA A 49 -6.99 -9.71 15.70
CA ALA A 49 -7.31 -9.92 14.29
C ALA A 49 -6.94 -8.70 13.42
N THR A 50 -7.19 -7.49 13.91
CA THR A 50 -6.82 -6.25 13.20
C THR A 50 -5.31 -6.12 13.06
N PHE A 51 -4.54 -6.37 14.13
CA PHE A 51 -3.08 -6.32 14.11
C PHE A 51 -2.46 -7.39 13.21
N SER A 52 -2.91 -8.64 13.29
CA SER A 52 -2.36 -9.72 12.47
C SER A 52 -2.71 -9.52 10.99
N LEU A 53 -3.92 -9.06 10.67
CA LEU A 53 -4.30 -8.72 9.30
C LEU A 53 -3.52 -7.52 8.77
N ALA A 54 -3.33 -6.48 9.60
CA ALA A 54 -2.50 -5.32 9.26
C ALA A 54 -1.05 -5.73 8.99
N ALA A 55 -0.45 -6.53 9.87
CA ALA A 55 0.93 -6.97 9.74
C ALA A 55 1.12 -7.84 8.48
N ALA A 56 0.21 -8.79 8.21
CA ALA A 56 0.26 -9.62 7.01
C ALA A 56 0.11 -8.79 5.73
N SER A 57 -0.83 -7.82 5.74
CA SER A 57 -1.05 -6.94 4.60
C SER A 57 0.14 -6.02 4.36
N SER A 58 0.70 -5.41 5.39
CA SER A 58 1.90 -4.58 5.31
C SER A 58 3.10 -5.36 4.77
N TYR A 59 3.25 -6.62 5.20
CA TYR A 59 4.30 -7.49 4.73
C TYR A 59 4.16 -7.86 3.24
N LEU A 60 2.96 -8.27 2.83
CA LEU A 60 2.63 -8.52 1.42
C LEU A 60 2.79 -7.26 0.57
N PHE A 61 2.39 -6.11 1.11
CA PHE A 61 2.57 -4.84 0.44
C PHE A 61 4.05 -4.55 0.18
N ALA A 62 4.91 -4.69 1.19
CA ALA A 62 6.34 -4.46 1.00
C ALA A 62 6.95 -5.42 -0.05
N LEU A 63 6.47 -6.67 -0.14
CA LEU A 63 6.85 -7.58 -1.22
C LEU A 63 6.38 -7.10 -2.62
N THR A 64 5.23 -6.45 -2.73
CA THR A 64 4.78 -5.85 -4.00
C THR A 64 5.64 -4.68 -4.46
N GLN A 65 6.30 -4.00 -3.52
CA GLN A 65 7.18 -2.86 -3.81
C GLN A 65 8.64 -3.27 -4.01
N ALA A 66 8.96 -4.55 -3.81
CA ALA A 66 10.33 -5.02 -3.97
C ALA A 66 10.76 -5.04 -5.45
N SER A 67 11.86 -4.37 -5.76
CA SER A 67 12.49 -4.42 -7.07
C SER A 67 13.45 -5.60 -7.16
N MET A 68 13.34 -6.38 -8.24
CA MET A 68 14.35 -7.36 -8.65
C MET A 68 15.17 -6.74 -9.78
N PRO A 69 16.42 -6.32 -9.53
CA PRO A 69 17.24 -5.64 -10.53
C PRO A 69 17.53 -6.55 -11.73
N ALA A 70 17.71 -5.96 -12.91
CA ALA A 70 18.17 -6.71 -14.07
C ALA A 70 19.64 -7.07 -13.87
N ILE A 71 19.92 -8.34 -13.55
CA ILE A 71 21.27 -8.88 -13.46
C ILE A 71 21.64 -9.51 -14.80
N GLN A 72 22.78 -9.12 -15.34
CA GLN A 72 23.40 -9.77 -16.48
C GLN A 72 24.53 -10.67 -15.98
N PHE A 73 24.46 -11.96 -16.32
CA PHE A 73 25.55 -12.90 -16.06
C PHE A 73 26.50 -12.91 -17.27
N GLY A 74 27.79 -12.66 -17.05
CA GLY A 74 28.79 -12.73 -18.13
C GLY A 74 29.05 -14.17 -18.63
N ASP A 75 29.50 -14.29 -19.88
CA ASP A 75 29.75 -15.57 -20.59
C ASP A 75 30.77 -16.49 -19.89
N ALA A 76 31.60 -15.94 -19.00
CA ALA A 76 32.64 -16.65 -18.27
C ALA A 76 32.25 -17.07 -16.84
N TYR A 77 30.95 -17.22 -16.54
CA TYR A 77 30.55 -17.71 -15.22
C TYR A 77 30.95 -19.19 -15.08
N PRO A 78 31.84 -19.55 -14.13
CA PRO A 78 32.28 -20.93 -13.98
C PRO A 78 31.16 -21.72 -13.30
N VAL A 79 30.22 -22.23 -14.09
CA VAL A 79 29.40 -23.35 -13.65
C VAL A 79 30.38 -24.51 -13.47
N PRO A 80 30.48 -25.17 -12.30
CA PRO A 80 31.28 -26.37 -12.14
C PRO A 80 30.81 -27.36 -13.21
N GLN A 81 31.63 -27.58 -14.23
CA GLN A 81 31.27 -28.44 -15.34
C GLN A 81 31.03 -29.84 -14.78
N SER A 82 29.77 -30.27 -14.79
CA SER A 82 29.49 -31.70 -14.76
C SER A 82 30.23 -32.31 -15.96
N PRO A 83 30.93 -33.44 -15.81
CA PRO A 83 31.75 -34.04 -16.87
C PRO A 83 30.94 -34.53 -18.09
N PHE A 84 29.63 -34.27 -18.13
CA PHE A 84 28.76 -34.54 -19.25
C PHE A 84 28.10 -33.23 -19.74
N PRO A 85 28.29 -32.84 -21.02
CA PRO A 85 27.55 -31.73 -21.61
C PRO A 85 26.08 -32.13 -21.73
N GLN A 86 25.27 -31.76 -20.74
CA GLN A 86 23.83 -31.95 -20.82
C GLN A 86 23.23 -30.83 -21.67
N SER A 87 22.95 -31.11 -22.94
CA SER A 87 22.13 -30.23 -23.77
C SER A 87 20.74 -30.13 -23.11
N GLY A 88 20.39 -28.95 -22.60
CA GLY A 88 19.07 -28.69 -21.99
C GLY A 88 19.09 -28.06 -20.60
N VAL A 89 20.25 -27.84 -19.97
CA VAL A 89 20.32 -27.08 -18.71
C VAL A 89 20.19 -25.58 -19.02
N PRO A 90 19.17 -24.87 -18.48
CA PRO A 90 18.98 -23.44 -18.71
C PRO A 90 20.17 -22.64 -18.17
N SER A 91 20.57 -21.58 -18.89
CA SER A 91 21.66 -20.71 -18.44
C SER A 91 21.32 -20.02 -17.10
N PRO A 92 22.32 -19.52 -16.35
CA PRO A 92 22.07 -18.72 -15.15
C PRO A 92 21.16 -17.52 -15.44
N GLN A 93 21.36 -16.89 -16.60
CA GLN A 93 20.52 -15.79 -17.09
C GLN A 93 19.06 -16.22 -17.27
N ALA A 94 18.81 -17.30 -18.03
CA ALA A 94 17.46 -17.79 -18.27
C ALA A 94 16.75 -18.24 -16.97
N SER A 95 17.49 -18.83 -16.03
CA SER A 95 16.95 -19.24 -14.73
C SER A 95 16.61 -18.03 -13.84
N TYR A 96 17.43 -16.98 -13.87
CA TYR A 96 17.17 -15.74 -13.14
C TYR A 96 16.00 -14.95 -13.73
N ASP A 97 15.91 -14.84 -15.05
CA ASP A 97 14.79 -14.20 -15.74
C ASP A 97 13.48 -14.93 -15.44
N ALA A 98 13.47 -16.28 -15.49
CA ALA A 98 12.30 -17.07 -15.11
C ALA A 98 11.89 -16.86 -13.64
N PHE A 99 12.85 -16.78 -12.72
CA PHE A 99 12.57 -16.43 -11.32
C PHE A 99 11.93 -15.05 -11.20
N ARG A 100 12.47 -14.05 -11.92
CA ARG A 100 11.94 -12.68 -11.92
C ARG A 100 10.51 -12.63 -12.46
N ASP A 101 10.21 -13.34 -13.53
CA ASP A 101 8.87 -13.38 -14.14
C ASP A 101 7.84 -14.05 -13.21
N GLN A 102 8.23 -15.13 -12.53
CA GLN A 102 7.40 -15.77 -11.51
C GLN A 102 7.20 -14.86 -10.29
N PHE A 103 8.24 -14.14 -9.87
CA PHE A 103 8.14 -13.17 -8.79
C PHE A 103 7.22 -12.00 -9.16
N ALA A 104 7.30 -11.47 -10.39
CA ALA A 104 6.39 -10.43 -10.88
C ALA A 104 4.93 -10.93 -10.90
N THR A 105 4.70 -12.20 -11.26
CA THR A 105 3.38 -12.83 -11.17
C THR A 105 2.88 -12.91 -9.73
N PHE A 106 3.76 -13.30 -8.79
CA PHE A 106 3.46 -13.27 -7.36
C PHE A 106 3.13 -11.84 -6.88
N GLN A 107 3.91 -10.83 -7.28
CA GLN A 107 3.67 -9.43 -6.92
C GLN A 107 2.33 -8.92 -7.44
N ALA A 108 1.96 -9.24 -8.68
CA ALA A 108 0.67 -8.88 -9.23
C ALA A 108 -0.49 -9.44 -8.39
N GLN A 109 -0.38 -10.70 -7.97
CA GLN A 109 -1.40 -11.35 -7.14
C GLN A 109 -1.39 -10.86 -5.68
N ALA A 110 -0.22 -10.60 -5.10
CA ALA A 110 -0.09 -9.97 -3.79
C ALA A 110 -0.65 -8.54 -3.80
N GLY A 111 -0.49 -7.81 -4.91
CA GLY A 111 -1.09 -6.49 -5.12
C GLY A 111 -2.61 -6.53 -5.01
N THR A 112 -3.24 -7.66 -5.38
CA THR A 112 -4.69 -7.83 -5.27
C THR A 112 -5.20 -8.02 -3.83
N TRP A 113 -4.29 -8.25 -2.87
CA TRP A 113 -4.61 -8.30 -1.43
C TRP A 113 -4.82 -6.89 -0.88
N ILE A 114 -4.06 -5.95 -1.42
CA ILE A 114 -4.01 -4.53 -1.02
C ILE A 114 -5.05 -3.73 -1.79
N THR A 115 -5.07 -3.92 -3.11
CA THR A 115 -6.00 -3.27 -4.04
C THR A 115 -6.96 -4.30 -4.60
N PRO A 116 -8.26 -4.03 -4.76
CA PRO A 116 -9.20 -5.07 -5.18
C PRO A 116 -8.83 -5.64 -6.56
N ARG A 117 -9.11 -6.95 -6.76
CA ARG A 117 -8.92 -7.59 -8.06
C ARG A 117 -9.74 -6.86 -9.12
N ARG A 118 -9.15 -6.72 -10.30
CA ARG A 118 -9.82 -6.16 -11.47
C ARG A 118 -11.07 -6.99 -11.80
N GLY A 119 -12.23 -6.35 -11.71
CA GLY A 119 -13.56 -6.90 -11.98
C GLY A 119 -14.19 -7.73 -10.87
N ALA A 120 -13.61 -7.70 -9.66
CA ALA A 120 -14.27 -8.25 -8.49
C ALA A 120 -15.22 -7.21 -7.89
N GLU A 121 -16.49 -7.59 -7.68
CA GLU A 121 -17.45 -6.81 -6.86
C GLU A 121 -17.04 -6.77 -5.37
N LEU A 122 -15.99 -7.52 -4.99
CA LEU A 122 -15.54 -7.69 -3.62
C LEU A 122 -14.36 -6.75 -3.30
N PRO A 123 -14.40 -6.02 -2.15
CA PRO A 123 -13.31 -5.15 -1.73
C PRO A 123 -12.04 -5.96 -1.43
N SER A 124 -10.85 -5.35 -1.51
CA SER A 124 -9.61 -6.03 -1.13
C SER A 124 -9.61 -6.42 0.34
N VAL A 125 -8.86 -7.47 0.72
CA VAL A 125 -8.69 -7.88 2.11
C VAL A 125 -8.25 -6.70 2.98
N PHE A 126 -7.32 -5.91 2.47
CA PHE A 126 -6.79 -4.76 3.18
C PHE A 126 -7.80 -3.61 3.33
N SER A 127 -8.59 -3.31 2.30
CA SER A 127 -9.65 -2.28 2.39
C SER A 127 -10.75 -2.63 3.40
N GLN A 128 -10.91 -3.92 3.70
CA GLN A 128 -11.86 -4.41 4.70
C GLN A 128 -11.30 -4.38 6.12
N LEU A 129 -10.04 -4.02 6.32
CA LEU A 129 -9.45 -3.93 7.65
C LEU A 129 -10.20 -2.94 8.54
N ALA A 130 -10.68 -1.82 7.98
CA ALA A 130 -11.51 -0.85 8.69
C ALA A 130 -12.86 -1.39 9.17
N SER A 131 -13.31 -2.54 8.65
CA SER A 131 -14.57 -3.16 9.07
C SER A 131 -14.49 -3.88 10.43
N LEU A 132 -13.29 -4.34 10.83
CA LEU A 132 -13.09 -5.04 12.10
C LEU A 132 -13.23 -4.10 13.32
N PRO A 133 -12.60 -2.91 13.35
CA PRO A 133 -12.82 -1.94 14.43
C PRO A 133 -14.27 -1.48 14.56
N ARG A 134 -14.91 -1.18 13.42
CA ARG A 134 -16.32 -0.75 13.36
C ARG A 134 -17.28 -1.76 13.96
N LEU A 135 -16.90 -3.05 13.98
CA LEU A 135 -17.67 -4.08 14.67
C LEU A 135 -17.89 -3.73 16.14
N LEU A 136 -16.87 -3.21 16.83
CA LEU A 136 -16.96 -2.89 18.26
C LEU A 136 -17.88 -1.69 18.51
N ALA A 137 -17.78 -0.64 17.70
CA ALA A 137 -18.65 0.53 17.78
C ALA A 137 -20.13 0.15 17.51
N ASP A 138 -20.38 -0.65 16.47
CA ASP A 138 -21.73 -1.11 16.14
C ASP A 138 -22.30 -2.06 17.21
N MET A 139 -21.48 -2.97 17.74
CA MET A 139 -21.86 -3.86 18.84
C MET A 139 -22.26 -3.08 20.09
N THR A 140 -21.50 -2.02 20.42
CA THR A 140 -21.77 -1.16 21.58
C THR A 140 -23.12 -0.46 21.43
N ARG A 141 -23.34 0.19 20.28
CA ARG A 141 -24.61 0.86 19.99
C ARG A 141 -25.81 -0.09 20.09
N VAL A 142 -25.73 -1.24 19.43
CA VAL A 142 -26.83 -2.21 19.39
C VAL A 142 -27.14 -2.79 20.77
N LEU A 143 -26.11 -3.04 21.58
CA LEU A 143 -26.29 -3.52 22.95
C LEU A 143 -26.84 -2.42 23.87
N ASP A 144 -26.37 -1.18 23.72
CA ASP A 144 -26.90 -0.02 24.46
C ASP A 144 -28.38 0.23 24.17
N ASP A 145 -28.79 0.14 22.90
CA ASP A 145 -30.19 0.26 22.49
C ASP A 145 -31.05 -0.86 23.11
N ALA A 146 -30.52 -2.09 23.12
CA ALA A 146 -31.21 -3.25 23.71
C ALA A 146 -31.34 -3.13 25.24
N LEU A 147 -30.30 -2.62 25.92
CA LEU A 147 -30.28 -2.41 27.37
C LEU A 147 -31.16 -1.23 27.81
N ALA A 148 -31.13 -0.11 27.08
CA ALA A 148 -31.95 1.07 27.35
C ALA A 148 -33.45 0.74 27.24
N GLY A 149 -33.84 -0.08 26.25
CA GLY A 149 -35.20 -0.58 26.11
C GLY A 149 -35.67 -1.46 27.27
N ARG A 150 -34.75 -2.12 27.99
CA ARG A 150 -35.06 -2.96 29.15
C ARG A 150 -35.13 -2.16 30.45
N SER A 151 -34.29 -1.13 30.63
CA SER A 151 -34.30 -0.26 31.82
C SER A 151 -35.49 0.71 31.87
N GLY A 152 -36.09 1.05 30.73
CA GLY A 152 -37.28 1.92 30.66
C GLY A 152 -38.60 1.23 31.01
N GLN A 153 -38.59 -0.08 31.28
CA GLN A 153 -39.79 -0.84 31.63
C GLN A 153 -39.87 -1.04 33.15
N GLY A 154 -40.84 -0.38 33.78
CA GLY A 154 -41.12 -0.54 35.21
C GLY A 154 -41.46 -1.99 35.59
N ALA A 155 -41.21 -2.34 36.85
CA ALA A 155 -41.42 -3.67 37.42
C ALA A 155 -42.84 -4.20 37.11
N GLY A 156 -42.92 -5.28 36.33
CA GLY A 156 -44.18 -6.02 36.09
C GLY A 156 -44.60 -6.23 34.64
N ARG A 157 -43.90 -5.71 33.62
CA ARG A 157 -44.15 -6.07 32.21
C ARG A 157 -43.15 -7.09 31.69
N LEU A 158 -43.64 -8.09 30.94
CA LEU A 158 -42.85 -9.11 30.26
C LEU A 158 -41.69 -8.45 29.49
N PRO A 159 -40.45 -8.96 29.62
CA PRO A 159 -39.31 -8.38 28.92
C PRO A 159 -39.59 -8.41 27.41
N CYS A 160 -39.59 -7.25 26.75
CA CYS A 160 -39.79 -7.20 25.31
C CYS A 160 -38.69 -8.06 24.64
N ALA A 161 -39.07 -9.19 24.03
CA ALA A 161 -38.16 -10.06 23.28
C ALA A 161 -37.61 -9.40 21.99
N HIS A 162 -38.14 -8.23 21.62
CA HIS A 162 -37.85 -7.55 20.35
C HIS A 162 -36.45 -6.91 20.27
N PRO A 163 -35.95 -6.17 21.27
CA PRO A 163 -34.61 -5.56 21.25
C PRO A 163 -33.49 -6.62 21.32
N LEU A 164 -33.69 -7.70 22.07
CA LEU A 164 -32.74 -8.82 22.11
C LEU A 164 -32.62 -9.50 20.74
N LYS A 165 -33.75 -9.84 20.10
CA LYS A 165 -33.76 -10.38 18.72
C LYS A 165 -33.20 -9.43 17.67
N ALA A 166 -33.25 -8.11 17.91
CA ALA A 166 -32.59 -7.13 17.03
C ALA A 166 -31.06 -7.17 17.23
N CYS A 167 -30.60 -7.29 18.47
CA CYS A 167 -29.19 -7.50 18.81
C CYS A 167 -28.64 -8.79 18.20
N GLU A 168 -29.34 -9.92 18.38
CA GLU A 168 -28.96 -11.21 17.79
C GLU A 168 -28.82 -11.14 16.27
N ARG A 169 -29.76 -10.46 15.58
CA ARG A 169 -29.71 -10.27 14.13
C ARG A 169 -28.53 -9.40 13.71
N ALA A 170 -28.20 -8.35 14.46
CA ALA A 170 -27.05 -7.50 14.17
C ALA A 170 -25.73 -8.25 14.35
N VAL A 171 -25.59 -8.99 15.46
CA VAL A 171 -24.43 -9.86 15.74
C VAL A 171 -24.23 -10.88 14.63
N ARG A 172 -25.33 -11.53 14.19
CA ARG A 172 -25.29 -12.52 13.11
C ARG A 172 -24.80 -11.92 11.79
N ARG A 173 -25.31 -10.76 11.38
CA ARG A 173 -24.82 -10.07 10.17
C ARG A 173 -23.33 -9.74 10.25
N ARG A 174 -22.82 -9.40 11.44
CA ARG A 174 -21.38 -9.13 11.64
C ARG A 174 -20.55 -10.40 11.62
N SER A 175 -21.04 -11.49 12.20
CA SER A 175 -20.43 -12.82 12.08
C SER A 175 -20.30 -13.22 10.61
N GLU A 176 -21.36 -13.05 9.81
CA GLU A 176 -21.35 -13.32 8.36
C GLU A 176 -20.30 -12.48 7.61
N ALA A 177 -20.17 -11.19 7.94
CA ALA A 177 -19.16 -10.31 7.33
C ALA A 177 -17.71 -10.73 7.68
N VAL A 178 -17.44 -11.07 8.96
CA VAL A 178 -16.11 -11.55 9.37
C VAL A 178 -15.80 -12.92 8.76
N SER A 179 -16.80 -13.81 8.64
CA SER A 179 -16.64 -15.09 7.95
C SER A 179 -16.38 -14.92 6.45
N ALA A 180 -17.00 -13.94 5.80
CA ALA A 180 -16.69 -13.60 4.41
C ALA A 180 -15.25 -13.10 4.26
N LEU A 181 -14.79 -12.22 5.15
CA LEU A 181 -13.40 -11.76 5.18
C LEU A 181 -12.42 -12.92 5.40
N LEU A 182 -12.71 -13.81 6.34
CA LEU A 182 -11.93 -15.03 6.56
C LEU A 182 -11.86 -15.88 5.29
N GLY A 183 -12.99 -16.08 4.59
CA GLY A 183 -13.02 -16.83 3.33
C GLY A 183 -12.08 -16.25 2.27
N MET A 184 -12.07 -14.91 2.11
CA MET A 184 -11.15 -14.24 1.18
C MET A 184 -9.68 -14.39 1.61
N VAL A 185 -9.37 -14.15 2.89
CA VAL A 185 -8.02 -14.30 3.47
C VAL A 185 -7.52 -15.74 3.31
N THR A 186 -8.39 -16.73 3.50
CA THR A 186 -8.05 -18.15 3.31
C THR A 186 -7.74 -18.46 1.86
N GLN A 187 -8.66 -18.13 0.95
CA GLN A 187 -8.51 -18.45 -0.47
C GLN A 187 -7.28 -17.77 -1.09
N GLN A 188 -7.15 -16.46 -0.90
CA GLN A 188 -6.06 -15.70 -1.49
C GLN A 188 -4.74 -15.96 -0.75
N GLY A 189 -4.79 -16.07 0.56
CA GLY A 189 -3.62 -16.29 1.40
C GLY A 189 -2.98 -17.65 1.15
N GLN A 190 -3.76 -18.71 0.92
CA GLN A 190 -3.23 -20.04 0.64
C GLN A 190 -2.48 -20.08 -0.70
N TRP A 191 -2.99 -19.40 -1.73
CA TRP A 191 -2.29 -19.26 -3.00
C TRP A 191 -0.96 -18.49 -2.83
N LEU A 192 -1.00 -17.36 -2.11
CA LEU A 192 0.19 -16.55 -1.85
C LEU A 192 1.24 -17.31 -1.05
N ALA A 193 0.84 -18.02 0.01
CA ALA A 193 1.73 -18.83 0.82
C ALA A 193 2.39 -19.95 0.00
N THR A 194 1.61 -20.69 -0.77
CA THR A 194 2.11 -21.80 -1.61
C THR A 194 3.10 -21.30 -2.67
N THR A 195 2.74 -20.21 -3.36
CA THR A 195 3.57 -19.62 -4.42
C THR A 195 4.85 -19.03 -3.84
N ALA A 196 4.77 -18.36 -2.69
CA ALA A 196 5.94 -17.81 -2.02
C ALA A 196 6.88 -18.92 -1.52
N THR A 197 6.35 -20.01 -0.98
CA THR A 197 7.18 -21.18 -0.60
C THR A 197 7.88 -21.79 -1.82
N ALA A 198 7.17 -21.96 -2.95
CA ALA A 198 7.76 -22.47 -4.18
C ALA A 198 8.86 -21.54 -4.73
N LEU A 199 8.58 -20.22 -4.79
CA LEU A 199 9.55 -19.21 -5.19
C LEU A 199 10.76 -19.17 -4.25
N GLY A 200 10.57 -19.22 -2.93
CA GLY A 200 11.67 -19.20 -1.97
C GLY A 200 12.58 -20.43 -2.08
N ALA A 201 12.01 -21.58 -2.48
CA ALA A 201 12.75 -22.82 -2.71
C ALA A 201 13.43 -22.89 -4.10
N ALA A 202 12.90 -22.21 -5.11
CA ALA A 202 13.38 -22.30 -6.49
C ALA A 202 14.89 -21.99 -6.64
N PRO A 203 15.44 -20.92 -6.01
CA PRO A 203 16.87 -20.64 -6.07
C PRO A 203 17.77 -21.68 -5.42
N GLN A 204 17.24 -22.59 -4.58
CA GLN A 204 18.03 -23.63 -3.90
C GLN A 204 18.32 -24.84 -4.80
N THR A 205 17.79 -24.86 -6.03
CA THR A 205 17.90 -25.99 -6.96
C THR A 205 18.46 -25.54 -8.31
N GLY A 206 18.94 -26.49 -9.11
CA GLY A 206 19.46 -26.22 -10.45
C GLY A 206 20.65 -25.24 -10.47
N VAL A 207 20.71 -24.41 -11.52
CA VAL A 207 21.84 -23.50 -11.77
C VAL A 207 21.89 -22.34 -10.76
N LEU A 208 20.74 -21.86 -10.28
CA LEU A 208 20.70 -20.88 -9.18
C LEU A 208 21.14 -21.50 -7.84
N GLY A 209 20.86 -22.78 -7.60
CA GLY A 209 21.33 -23.49 -6.42
C GLY A 209 22.85 -23.64 -6.43
N GLN A 210 23.44 -23.90 -7.59
CA GLN A 210 24.89 -23.90 -7.76
C GLN A 210 25.48 -22.51 -7.53
N LEU A 211 24.84 -21.45 -8.03
CA LEU A 211 25.23 -20.06 -7.78
C LEU A 211 25.25 -19.74 -6.27
N LEU A 212 24.21 -20.15 -5.53
CA LEU A 212 24.15 -20.01 -4.08
C LEU A 212 25.23 -20.84 -3.37
N ALA A 213 25.51 -22.05 -3.85
CA ALA A 213 26.54 -22.91 -3.29
C ALA A 213 27.95 -22.34 -3.50
N THR A 214 28.23 -21.77 -4.68
CA THR A 214 29.49 -21.09 -4.98
C THR A 214 29.75 -19.91 -4.04
N HIS A 215 28.70 -19.19 -3.63
CA HIS A 215 28.75 -18.03 -2.73
C HIS A 215 28.07 -18.33 -1.38
N ALA A 216 28.20 -19.55 -0.87
CA ALA A 216 27.44 -20.01 0.30
C ALA A 216 27.75 -19.21 1.57
N GLY A 217 28.99 -18.72 1.72
CA GLY A 217 29.39 -17.88 2.85
C GLY A 217 28.60 -16.57 2.90
N GLU A 218 28.43 -15.93 1.75
CA GLU A 218 27.73 -14.65 1.63
C GLU A 218 26.21 -14.82 1.61
N ALA A 219 25.70 -15.85 0.95
CA ALA A 219 24.29 -16.23 1.03
C ALA A 219 23.85 -16.48 2.49
N LYS A 220 24.68 -17.20 3.27
CA LYS A 220 24.44 -17.45 4.70
C LYS A 220 24.52 -16.17 5.52
N ALA A 221 25.53 -15.33 5.28
CA ALA A 221 25.65 -14.04 5.97
C ALA A 221 24.45 -13.13 5.72
N MET A 222 23.96 -13.09 4.47
CA MET A 222 22.75 -12.34 4.12
C MET A 222 21.50 -12.89 4.82
N THR A 223 21.32 -14.22 4.82
CA THR A 223 20.22 -14.87 5.53
C THR A 223 20.22 -14.52 7.02
N MET A 224 21.39 -14.56 7.67
CA MET A 224 21.54 -14.18 9.08
C MET A 224 21.24 -12.69 9.31
N ALA A 225 21.69 -11.82 8.41
CA ALA A 225 21.43 -10.38 8.48
C ALA A 225 19.93 -10.07 8.39
N VAL A 226 19.21 -10.74 7.47
CA VAL A 226 17.75 -10.62 7.34
C VAL A 226 17.03 -11.08 8.61
N HIS A 227 17.40 -12.23 9.17
CA HIS A 227 16.80 -12.71 10.42
C HIS A 227 17.10 -11.80 11.61
N HIS A 228 18.31 -11.25 11.69
CA HIS A 228 18.66 -10.28 12.72
C HIS A 228 17.82 -9.01 12.61
N ALA A 229 17.63 -8.48 11.38
CA ALA A 229 16.76 -7.33 11.15
C ALA A 229 15.31 -7.61 11.59
N GLN A 230 14.75 -8.77 11.23
CA GLN A 230 13.42 -9.21 11.67
C GLN A 230 13.32 -9.28 13.21
N ALA A 231 14.37 -9.76 13.90
CA ALA A 231 14.41 -9.81 15.35
C ALA A 231 14.52 -8.42 16.02
N CYS A 232 15.28 -7.49 15.45
CA CYS A 232 15.34 -6.11 15.95
C CYS A 232 13.98 -5.41 15.82
N ILE A 233 13.33 -5.60 14.68
CA ILE A 233 11.97 -5.11 14.42
C ILE A 233 10.98 -5.65 15.47
N ALA A 234 11.07 -6.94 15.79
CA ALA A 234 10.25 -7.58 16.82
C ALA A 234 10.35 -6.88 18.18
N ALA A 235 11.58 -6.64 18.61
CA ALA A 235 11.87 -6.05 19.90
C ALA A 235 11.32 -4.62 19.99
N GLU A 236 11.44 -3.85 18.91
CA GLU A 236 10.92 -2.49 18.85
C GLU A 236 9.39 -2.46 18.81
N THR A 237 8.78 -3.31 17.98
CA THR A 237 7.32 -3.41 17.86
C THR A 237 6.68 -3.76 19.20
N SER A 238 7.29 -4.69 19.94
CA SER A 238 6.82 -5.06 21.28
C SER A 238 6.89 -3.87 22.23
N ARG A 239 8.01 -3.12 22.23
CA ARG A 239 8.17 -1.92 23.06
C ARG A 239 7.12 -0.85 22.72
N ILE A 240 6.83 -0.64 21.44
CA ILE A 240 5.85 0.34 21.00
C ILE A 240 4.42 -0.07 21.42
N ILE A 241 4.05 -1.34 21.25
CA ILE A 241 2.75 -1.86 21.70
C ILE A 241 2.59 -1.69 23.22
N ASP A 242 3.63 -2.02 23.99
CA ASP A 242 3.63 -1.86 25.45
C ASP A 242 3.47 -0.39 25.86
N ALA A 243 4.06 0.56 25.13
CA ALA A 243 4.00 1.98 25.43
C ALA A 243 2.67 2.66 25.03
N GLY A 244 2.06 2.27 23.91
CA GLY A 244 0.87 2.95 23.37
C GLY A 244 -0.45 2.65 24.08
N LEU A 245 -0.58 1.47 24.68
CA LEU A 245 -1.79 1.06 25.41
C LEU A 245 -1.92 1.70 26.80
N GLY A 246 -0.89 2.44 27.26
CA GLY A 246 -0.91 3.17 28.54
C GLY A 246 -1.42 4.62 28.49
N GLY A 247 -1.67 5.19 27.29
CA GLY A 247 -2.01 6.61 27.15
C GLY A 247 -2.78 6.93 25.87
N ALA A 248 -4.07 6.59 25.83
CA ALA A 248 -4.93 6.83 24.66
C ALA A 248 -5.20 8.32 24.41
N SER A 249 -4.56 8.91 23.39
CA SER A 249 -5.09 10.12 22.74
C SER A 249 -4.59 10.36 21.29
N SER A 250 -3.53 9.71 20.81
CA SER A 250 -3.19 9.70 19.38
C SER A 250 -2.36 8.47 19.00
N VAL A 251 -2.60 7.91 17.81
CA VAL A 251 -1.97 6.66 17.35
C VAL A 251 -1.18 6.95 16.06
N ALA A 252 0.16 6.88 16.12
CA ALA A 252 0.99 6.84 14.93
C ALA A 252 1.32 5.38 14.56
N VAL A 253 0.84 4.91 13.40
CA VAL A 253 1.11 3.57 12.87
C VAL A 253 2.03 3.71 11.67
N GLY A 254 3.23 3.15 11.76
CA GLY A 254 4.21 3.13 10.69
C GLY A 254 4.36 1.72 10.13
N VAL A 255 4.09 1.55 8.82
CA VAL A 255 4.55 0.37 8.08
C VAL A 255 6.02 0.55 7.81
N VAL A 256 6.84 -0.29 8.44
CA VAL A 256 8.29 -0.19 8.38
C VAL A 256 8.80 -1.28 7.44
N GLY A 257 8.75 -1.01 6.13
CA GLY A 257 9.42 -1.83 5.13
C GLY A 257 10.93 -1.62 5.24
N LEU A 258 11.68 -2.64 5.66
CA LEU A 258 13.11 -2.48 5.95
C LEU A 258 13.98 -3.55 5.31
N THR A 259 14.69 -3.11 4.28
CA THR A 259 16.14 -2.89 4.22
C THR A 259 16.38 -2.61 2.76
N MET A 260 16.83 -1.41 2.42
CA MET A 260 17.30 -1.13 1.06
C MET A 260 18.67 -1.79 0.94
N CYS A 261 18.76 -2.93 0.25
CA CYS A 261 20.06 -3.44 -0.14
C CYS A 261 20.49 -2.66 -1.37
N TRP A 262 21.46 -1.78 -1.21
CA TRP A 262 22.21 -1.29 -2.35
C TRP A 262 23.08 -2.43 -2.89
N ASN A 263 23.02 -2.65 -4.20
CA ASN A 263 24.07 -3.36 -4.91
C ASN A 263 24.48 -2.52 -6.14
N PRO A 264 25.61 -2.84 -6.80
CA PRO A 264 26.07 -2.12 -8.00
C PRO A 264 25.11 -2.15 -9.21
N LEU A 265 23.97 -2.85 -9.11
CA LEU A 265 22.95 -3.07 -10.14
C LEU A 265 21.57 -2.46 -9.76
N GLY A 266 21.44 -1.80 -8.61
CA GLY A 266 20.23 -1.11 -8.16
C GLY A 266 19.76 -1.46 -6.74
N TRP A 267 18.58 -0.96 -6.38
CA TRP A 267 17.95 -1.17 -5.07
C TRP A 267 17.25 -2.52 -4.97
N SER A 268 17.31 -3.17 -3.80
CA SER A 268 16.41 -4.28 -3.41
C SER A 268 15.75 -3.92 -2.09
N MET A 269 14.42 -3.99 -2.01
CA MET A 269 13.68 -3.78 -0.74
C MET A 269 13.51 -5.12 -0.02
N ILE A 270 14.00 -5.21 1.21
CA ILE A 270 13.66 -6.29 2.13
C ILE A 270 12.37 -5.87 2.86
N PRO A 271 11.30 -6.68 2.83
CA PRO A 271 10.05 -6.35 3.49
C PRO A 271 10.15 -6.57 5.00
N GLY A 272 9.60 -5.62 5.77
CA GLY A 272 9.37 -5.70 7.21
C GLY A 272 7.92 -5.30 7.49
N GLY A 273 7.24 -6.02 8.38
CA GLY A 273 5.93 -5.63 8.90
C GLY A 273 6.11 -5.12 10.31
N VAL A 274 5.67 -3.89 10.59
CA VAL A 274 5.56 -3.33 11.95
C VAL A 274 4.23 -2.60 12.04
N VAL A 275 3.55 -2.76 13.18
CA VAL A 275 2.41 -1.94 13.56
C VAL A 275 2.64 -1.53 15.01
N GLY A 276 2.79 -0.23 15.24
CA GLY A 276 3.01 0.35 16.55
C GLY A 276 1.96 1.41 16.87
N THR A 277 1.73 1.65 18.15
CA THR A 277 0.89 2.73 18.69
C THR A 277 1.77 3.58 19.62
N HIS A 278 2.09 4.83 19.30
CA HIS A 278 2.83 5.71 20.22
C HIS A 278 2.34 7.16 20.14
N ASN A 279 2.41 7.87 21.28
CA ASN A 279 2.24 9.32 21.36
C ASN A 279 3.60 9.98 21.11
N GLY A 280 3.69 10.80 20.07
CA GLY A 280 4.96 11.38 19.62
C GLY A 280 5.48 10.65 18.40
N GLY A 281 6.01 11.39 17.43
CA GLY A 281 6.51 10.85 16.16
C GLY A 281 7.34 9.59 16.40
N ILE A 282 7.07 8.55 15.62
CA ILE A 282 7.80 7.28 15.71
C ILE A 282 9.29 7.61 15.59
N ASP A 283 10.08 7.37 16.64
CA ASP A 283 11.53 7.52 16.59
C ASP A 283 12.11 6.34 15.81
N LEU A 284 11.86 6.36 14.50
CA LEU A 284 12.41 5.42 13.53
C LEU A 284 13.94 5.52 13.46
N SER A 285 14.57 6.52 14.09
CA SER A 285 16.02 6.72 14.02
C SER A 285 16.82 5.54 14.58
N LEU A 286 16.28 4.82 15.57
CA LEU A 286 16.94 3.68 16.18
C LEU A 286 16.88 2.45 15.27
N ILE A 287 15.73 2.23 14.63
CA ILE A 287 15.55 1.25 13.57
C ILE A 287 16.45 1.61 12.36
N GLN A 288 16.43 2.86 11.90
CA GLN A 288 17.27 3.38 10.82
C GLN A 288 18.76 3.26 11.11
N GLY A 289 19.19 3.47 12.36
CA GLY A 289 20.58 3.29 12.78
C GLY A 289 21.02 1.83 12.81
N GLN A 290 20.13 0.89 13.12
CA GLN A 290 20.43 -0.55 13.01
C GLN A 290 20.46 -1.00 11.53
N LEU A 291 19.62 -0.41 10.69
CA LEU A 291 19.64 -0.66 9.25
C LEU A 291 20.87 -0.08 8.57
N GLY A 292 21.31 1.12 8.96
CA GLY A 292 22.57 1.69 8.49
C GLY A 292 23.78 0.83 8.87
N LYS A 293 23.72 0.11 10.01
CA LYS A 293 24.75 -0.89 10.37
C LYS A 293 24.70 -2.13 9.48
N LEU A 294 23.50 -2.60 9.12
CA LEU A 294 23.31 -3.70 8.17
C LEU A 294 23.79 -3.31 6.77
N GLU A 295 23.47 -2.11 6.32
CA GLU A 295 23.91 -1.50 5.05
C GLU A 295 25.44 -1.40 5.00
N ALA A 296 26.07 -0.86 6.04
CA ALA A 296 27.53 -0.81 6.14
C ALA A 296 28.18 -2.21 6.14
N LEU A 297 27.52 -3.23 6.71
CA LEU A 297 27.99 -4.62 6.71
C LEU A 297 27.89 -5.27 5.31
N ILE A 298 26.92 -4.83 4.50
CA ILE A 298 26.74 -5.21 3.09
C ILE A 298 27.76 -4.48 2.20
N GLU A 299 27.97 -3.18 2.43
CA GLU A 299 28.88 -2.32 1.67
C GLU A 299 30.36 -2.75 1.83
N VAL A 300 30.79 -3.07 3.06
CA VAL A 300 32.16 -3.55 3.37
C VAL A 300 32.52 -4.87 2.65
N LYS A 301 31.54 -5.64 2.15
CA LYS A 301 31.77 -6.93 1.48
C LYS A 301 31.69 -6.87 -0.06
N LEU A 302 31.33 -5.73 -0.65
CA LEU A 302 31.06 -5.59 -2.08
C LEU A 302 32.22 -5.02 -2.91
N ASP A 303 33.35 -4.67 -2.30
CA ASP A 303 34.46 -4.08 -3.04
C ASP A 303 35.25 -5.11 -3.87
N ARG A 304 35.19 -4.92 -5.19
CA ARG A 304 35.89 -5.61 -6.30
C ARG A 304 35.40 -7.04 -6.65
N TRP A 305 34.75 -7.15 -7.83
CA TRP A 305 34.46 -8.37 -8.66
C TRP A 305 33.23 -9.27 -8.37
N ARG A 306 31.95 -8.81 -8.43
CA ARG A 306 30.86 -9.57 -7.75
C ARG A 306 29.40 -9.53 -8.31
N GLN A 307 29.14 -9.62 -9.62
CA GLN A 307 27.74 -9.74 -10.12
C GLN A 307 27.03 -11.02 -9.65
N GLY A 308 27.68 -12.19 -9.75
CA GLY A 308 27.08 -13.45 -9.31
C GLY A 308 26.95 -13.58 -7.80
N GLN A 309 27.85 -12.96 -7.03
CA GLN A 309 27.73 -12.90 -5.58
C GLN A 309 26.62 -11.95 -5.12
N ALA A 310 26.45 -10.81 -5.79
CA ALA A 310 25.32 -9.91 -5.56
C ALA A 310 23.99 -10.64 -5.86
N ALA A 311 23.93 -11.40 -6.95
CA ALA A 311 22.79 -12.24 -7.28
C ALA A 311 22.53 -13.31 -6.20
N ALA A 312 23.56 -13.99 -5.72
CA ALA A 312 23.44 -15.00 -4.67
C ALA A 312 22.93 -14.42 -3.34
N MET A 313 23.46 -13.28 -2.91
CA MET A 313 22.97 -12.60 -1.71
C MET A 313 21.52 -12.14 -1.87
N LEU A 314 21.16 -11.58 -3.02
CA LEU A 314 19.80 -11.13 -3.32
C LEU A 314 18.80 -12.29 -3.32
N LEU A 315 19.14 -13.40 -3.97
CA LEU A 315 18.31 -14.61 -4.00
C LEU A 315 18.17 -15.23 -2.60
N ALA A 316 19.23 -15.27 -1.81
CA ALA A 316 19.18 -15.76 -0.43
C ALA A 316 18.30 -14.89 0.47
N GLY A 317 18.45 -13.56 0.38
CA GLY A 317 17.63 -12.61 1.12
C GLY A 317 16.15 -12.70 0.74
N MET A 318 15.84 -12.81 -0.56
CA MET A 318 14.47 -13.00 -1.01
C MET A 318 13.88 -14.35 -0.62
N GLY A 319 14.67 -15.42 -0.61
CA GLY A 319 14.23 -16.72 -0.13
C GLY A 319 13.66 -16.64 1.29
N VAL A 320 14.37 -16.00 2.22
CA VAL A 320 13.93 -15.82 3.60
C VAL A 320 12.61 -15.03 3.69
N GLN A 321 12.45 -14.03 2.83
CA GLN A 321 11.28 -13.14 2.84
C GLN A 321 10.05 -13.81 2.22
N LEU A 322 10.22 -14.54 1.13
CA LEU A 322 9.13 -15.32 0.55
C LEU A 322 8.66 -16.41 1.52
N MET A 323 9.57 -17.05 2.25
CA MET A 323 9.22 -18.00 3.30
C MET A 323 8.48 -17.38 4.49
N GLY A 324 8.56 -16.06 4.68
CA GLY A 324 7.82 -15.33 5.71
C GLY A 324 6.33 -15.12 5.41
N VAL A 325 5.90 -15.30 4.16
CA VAL A 325 4.50 -15.05 3.75
C VAL A 325 3.53 -16.03 4.41
N ALA A 326 3.85 -17.33 4.36
CA ALA A 326 3.00 -18.39 4.90
C ALA A 326 2.64 -18.19 6.39
N PRO A 327 3.61 -18.00 7.31
CA PRO A 327 3.28 -17.82 8.73
C PRO A 327 2.49 -16.53 8.99
N MET A 328 2.72 -15.45 8.22
CA MET A 328 1.98 -14.20 8.35
C MET A 328 0.50 -14.35 7.98
N VAL A 329 0.24 -14.99 6.83
CA VAL A 329 -1.11 -15.28 6.36
C VAL A 329 -1.82 -16.22 7.34
N GLN A 330 -1.13 -17.26 7.81
CA GLN A 330 -1.70 -18.23 8.74
C GLN A 330 -2.14 -17.57 10.05
N ALA A 331 -1.31 -16.71 10.65
CA ALA A 331 -1.70 -16.01 11.88
C ALA A 331 -2.93 -15.12 11.69
N ALA A 332 -3.04 -14.41 10.56
CA ALA A 332 -4.23 -13.62 10.25
C ALA A 332 -5.48 -14.50 10.12
N GLN A 333 -5.36 -15.68 9.50
CA GLN A 333 -6.46 -16.65 9.38
C GLN A 333 -6.90 -17.19 10.75
N GLU A 334 -5.96 -17.56 11.62
CA GLU A 334 -6.23 -18.08 12.96
C GLU A 334 -6.97 -17.05 13.83
N GLU A 335 -6.54 -15.78 13.80
CA GLU A 335 -7.19 -14.70 14.54
C GLU A 335 -8.58 -14.36 14.01
N LEU A 336 -8.77 -14.32 12.69
CA LEU A 336 -10.08 -14.12 12.08
C LEU A 336 -11.05 -15.28 12.34
N ALA A 337 -10.56 -16.53 12.30
CA ALA A 337 -11.35 -17.72 12.63
C ALA A 337 -11.79 -17.70 14.09
N ALA A 338 -10.89 -17.32 15.00
CA ALA A 338 -11.21 -17.17 16.41
C ALA A 338 -12.25 -16.07 16.66
N LEU A 339 -12.15 -14.94 15.94
CA LEU A 339 -13.13 -13.85 16.02
C LEU A 339 -14.50 -14.27 15.46
N ALA A 340 -14.54 -14.93 14.30
CA ALA A 340 -15.76 -15.44 13.70
C ALA A 340 -16.48 -16.44 14.63
N TRP A 341 -15.72 -17.33 15.26
CA TRP A 341 -16.26 -18.28 16.24
C TRP A 341 -16.84 -17.59 17.47
N LEU A 342 -16.14 -16.58 18.03
CA LEU A 342 -16.64 -15.80 19.16
C LEU A 342 -17.96 -15.09 18.80
N LEU A 343 -18.02 -14.44 17.63
CA LEU A 343 -19.22 -13.75 17.15
C LEU A 343 -20.41 -14.71 16.96
N GLY A 344 -20.15 -15.95 16.53
CA GLY A 344 -21.19 -16.98 16.40
C GLY A 344 -21.81 -17.38 17.74
N ARG A 345 -21.05 -17.31 18.84
CA ARG A 345 -21.51 -17.66 20.19
C ARG A 345 -22.07 -16.48 20.98
N LEU A 346 -21.65 -15.26 20.63
CA LEU A 346 -21.98 -14.03 21.31
C LEU A 346 -23.49 -13.85 21.60
N PRO A 347 -24.44 -14.19 20.70
CA PRO A 347 -25.87 -14.09 20.99
C PRO A 347 -26.30 -14.86 22.25
N SER A 348 -25.86 -16.13 22.36
CA SER A 348 -26.19 -17.00 23.49
C SER A 348 -25.53 -16.56 24.80
N GLU A 349 -24.29 -16.05 24.71
CA GLU A 349 -23.53 -15.61 25.88
C GLU A 349 -24.06 -14.28 26.41
N VAL A 350 -24.45 -13.35 25.53
CA VAL A 350 -25.12 -12.10 25.90
C VAL A 350 -26.49 -12.39 26.53
N SER A 351 -27.31 -13.27 25.96
CA SER A 351 -28.59 -13.66 26.57
C SER A 351 -28.40 -14.19 27.99
N THR A 352 -27.42 -15.08 28.20
CA THR A 352 -27.16 -15.65 29.53
C THR A 352 -26.59 -14.61 30.51
N ALA A 353 -25.73 -13.71 30.05
CA ALA A 353 -25.18 -12.65 30.90
C ALA A 353 -26.21 -11.59 31.31
N LEU A 354 -27.27 -11.45 30.51
CA LEU A 354 -28.38 -10.54 30.77
C LEU A 354 -29.39 -11.08 31.79
N ASP A 355 -29.30 -12.36 32.15
CA ASP A 355 -30.14 -13.00 33.16
C ASP A 355 -29.47 -13.06 34.55
N ASP A 356 -28.15 -12.79 34.63
CA ASP A 356 -27.34 -12.78 35.85
C ASP A 356 -26.92 -11.34 36.25
N GLY A 357 -27.58 -10.75 37.25
CA GLY A 357 -27.02 -9.64 38.05
C GLY A 357 -27.38 -8.19 37.67
N ASP A 358 -26.58 -7.24 38.20
CA ASP A 358 -26.79 -5.79 38.09
C ASP A 358 -26.44 -5.27 36.68
N LEU A 359 -27.48 -5.11 35.86
CA LEU A 359 -27.41 -4.61 34.48
C LEU A 359 -26.76 -3.22 34.37
N SER A 360 -26.82 -2.39 35.41
CA SER A 360 -26.23 -1.05 35.40
C SER A 360 -24.70 -1.08 35.56
N ALA A 361 -24.18 -2.01 36.36
CA ALA A 361 -22.74 -2.26 36.48
C ALA A 361 -22.20 -2.91 35.20
N ALA A 362 -22.91 -3.90 34.67
CA ALA A 362 -22.55 -4.60 33.43
C ALA A 362 -22.49 -3.66 32.22
N ARG A 363 -23.45 -2.73 32.10
CA ARG A 363 -23.47 -1.72 31.03
C ARG A 363 -22.31 -0.73 31.13
N ARG A 364 -22.01 -0.24 32.34
CA ARG A 364 -20.87 0.68 32.55
C ARG A 364 -19.55 0.01 32.21
N GLU A 365 -19.37 -1.25 32.63
CA GLU A 365 -18.15 -2.01 32.35
C GLU A 365 -18.01 -2.33 30.85
N TRP A 366 -19.09 -2.70 30.16
CA TRP A 366 -19.10 -2.86 28.70
C TRP A 366 -18.69 -1.57 27.98
N GLY A 367 -19.32 -0.44 28.34
CA GLY A 367 -19.01 0.86 27.75
C GLY A 367 -17.55 1.28 27.97
N ALA A 368 -17.00 1.05 29.17
CA ALA A 368 -15.61 1.32 29.47
C ALA A 368 -14.64 0.48 28.63
N VAL A 369 -14.90 -0.83 28.51
CA VAL A 369 -14.06 -1.74 27.72
C VAL A 369 -14.10 -1.42 26.23
N MET A 370 -15.27 -1.03 25.71
CA MET A 370 -15.44 -0.70 24.29
C MET A 370 -14.92 0.69 23.93
N ALA A 371 -15.03 1.67 24.83
CA ALA A 371 -14.39 2.97 24.66
C ALA A 371 -12.86 2.84 24.61
N ASP A 372 -12.29 1.98 25.46
CA ASP A 372 -10.85 1.64 25.44
C ASP A 372 -10.43 0.87 24.17
N ALA A 373 -11.39 0.28 23.44
CA ALA A 373 -11.15 -0.37 22.15
C ALA A 373 -11.14 0.59 20.94
N GLY A 374 -11.38 1.90 21.16
CA GLY A 374 -11.29 2.97 20.15
C GLY A 374 -9.92 3.10 19.48
N LEU A 375 -8.88 2.46 20.04
CA LEU A 375 -7.58 2.23 19.39
C LEU A 375 -7.72 1.62 17.99
N SER A 376 -8.69 0.72 17.81
CA SER A 376 -8.93 0.01 16.55
C SER A 376 -9.44 0.94 15.45
N ASP A 377 -10.30 1.90 15.77
CA ASP A 377 -10.85 2.85 14.79
C ASP A 377 -9.74 3.80 14.28
N ALA A 378 -8.86 4.26 15.17
CA ALA A 378 -7.67 5.03 14.82
C ALA A 378 -6.69 4.22 13.94
N LEU A 379 -6.45 2.94 14.27
CA LEU A 379 -5.62 2.03 13.45
C LEU A 379 -6.08 2.00 11.98
N SER A 380 -7.38 1.94 11.72
CA SER A 380 -7.91 1.87 10.34
C SER A 380 -7.68 3.13 9.49
N LEU A 381 -7.63 4.30 10.13
CA LEU A 381 -7.32 5.58 9.48
C LEU A 381 -5.80 5.75 9.23
N HIS A 382 -4.96 5.03 9.98
CA HIS A 382 -3.50 5.16 9.95
C HIS A 382 -2.76 4.00 9.24
N LEU A 383 -3.45 2.92 8.91
CA LEU A 383 -2.86 1.78 8.21
C LEU A 383 -2.67 2.03 6.71
N TRP A 384 -3.32 3.02 6.11
CA TRP A 384 -3.11 3.33 4.69
C TRP A 384 -3.29 4.79 4.25
N PRO A 385 -2.31 5.36 3.51
CA PRO A 385 -0.91 4.94 3.42
C PRO A 385 -0.16 5.36 4.69
N SER A 386 0.83 4.57 5.10
CA SER A 386 1.85 4.96 6.08
C SER A 386 2.27 6.43 5.86
N PRO A 387 2.60 7.21 6.91
CA PRO A 387 3.13 8.58 6.77
C PRO A 387 4.39 8.69 5.88
N ALA A 388 4.94 7.55 5.44
CA ALA A 388 6.08 7.41 4.54
C ALA A 388 5.74 6.71 3.19
N HIS A 389 4.50 6.79 2.68
CA HIS A 389 4.13 6.12 1.43
C HIS A 389 3.36 7.00 0.45
N LEU A 390 3.74 6.94 -0.83
CA LEU A 390 3.02 7.61 -1.91
C LEU A 390 1.91 6.73 -2.48
N SER A 391 0.68 7.23 -2.55
CA SER A 391 -0.49 6.43 -2.94
C SER A 391 -0.60 6.15 -4.45
N ALA A 392 0.09 6.92 -5.29
CA ALA A 392 0.27 6.67 -6.73
C ALA A 392 1.40 7.55 -7.30
N PRO A 393 2.68 7.23 -7.01
CA PRO A 393 3.79 8.05 -7.48
C PRO A 393 3.88 8.02 -9.01
N THR A 394 4.17 9.18 -9.59
CA THR A 394 4.53 9.34 -10.99
C THR A 394 6.01 9.67 -11.09
N THR A 395 6.78 8.82 -11.78
CA THR A 395 8.23 8.99 -11.96
C THR A 395 8.58 9.78 -13.21
N VAL A 396 7.58 10.10 -14.03
CA VAL A 396 7.70 10.91 -15.24
C VAL A 396 6.63 11.99 -15.22
N ALA A 397 7.04 13.23 -15.44
CA ALA A 397 6.17 14.36 -15.73
C ALA A 397 6.58 14.95 -17.08
N VAL A 398 5.60 15.41 -17.86
CA VAL A 398 5.84 15.97 -19.19
C VAL A 398 5.16 17.33 -19.26
N ALA A 399 5.88 18.33 -19.76
CA ALA A 399 5.42 19.72 -19.86
C ALA A 399 5.82 20.28 -21.23
N GLY A 400 4.86 20.45 -22.13
CA GLY A 400 5.13 20.69 -23.54
C GLY A 400 5.94 19.55 -24.13
N ASP A 401 7.14 19.87 -24.61
CA ASP A 401 8.12 18.91 -25.10
C ASP A 401 9.19 18.51 -24.06
N ASP A 402 9.19 19.18 -22.90
CA ASP A 402 10.12 18.88 -21.82
C ASP A 402 9.68 17.63 -21.06
N VAL A 403 10.65 16.76 -20.79
CA VAL A 403 10.45 15.53 -20.01
C VAL A 403 11.24 15.63 -18.71
N PHE A 404 10.55 15.38 -17.61
CA PHE A 404 11.15 15.25 -16.29
C PHE A 404 11.04 13.82 -15.82
N ARG A 405 12.16 13.20 -15.47
CA ARG A 405 12.21 11.79 -15.08
C ARG A 405 12.99 11.61 -13.79
N ILE A 406 12.41 10.85 -12.87
CA ILE A 406 13.06 10.39 -11.65
C ILE A 406 13.77 9.07 -11.99
N ALA A 407 15.08 9.03 -11.80
CA ALA A 407 15.88 7.83 -11.96
C ALA A 407 15.62 6.83 -10.82
N ALA A 408 16.07 5.58 -10.99
CA ALA A 408 16.00 4.60 -9.92
C ALA A 408 16.75 5.05 -8.65
N SER A 409 17.77 5.90 -8.78
CA SER A 409 18.48 6.54 -7.65
C SER A 409 17.64 7.58 -6.89
N GLY A 410 16.48 7.95 -7.42
CA GLY A 410 15.64 9.05 -6.90
C GLY A 410 16.10 10.44 -7.34
N ARG A 411 17.23 10.56 -8.06
CA ARG A 411 17.66 11.81 -8.71
C ARG A 411 16.70 12.17 -9.84
N MET A 412 16.36 13.46 -9.93
CA MET A 412 15.48 13.97 -10.98
C MET A 412 16.29 14.59 -12.11
N TYR A 413 15.94 14.23 -13.35
CA TYR A 413 16.57 14.71 -14.56
C TYR A 413 15.56 15.39 -15.48
N HIS A 414 16.01 16.38 -16.23
CA HIS A 414 15.27 17.08 -17.26
C HIS A 414 15.87 16.80 -18.64
N HIS A 415 15.02 16.54 -19.62
CA HIS A 415 15.39 16.44 -21.03
C HIS A 415 14.53 17.40 -21.85
N SER A 416 15.17 18.25 -22.63
CA SER A 416 14.53 19.14 -23.60
C SER A 416 14.92 18.74 -25.02
N PRO A 417 14.08 18.95 -26.05
CA PRO A 417 14.45 18.65 -27.44
C PRO A 417 15.68 19.41 -27.94
N SER A 418 15.97 20.57 -27.35
CA SER A 418 17.15 21.39 -27.64
C SER A 418 18.45 20.85 -27.05
N SER A 419 18.37 19.90 -26.11
CA SER A 419 19.54 19.28 -25.46
C SER A 419 19.63 17.81 -25.85
N PRO A 420 20.78 17.32 -26.36
CA PRO A 420 20.94 15.91 -26.72
C PRO A 420 21.03 14.96 -25.51
N GLY A 421 21.03 15.48 -24.26
CA GLY A 421 21.19 14.68 -23.05
C GLY A 421 20.35 15.17 -21.87
N TRP A 422 20.33 14.35 -20.83
CA TRP A 422 19.66 14.64 -19.56
C TRP A 422 20.47 15.64 -18.72
N THR A 423 19.79 16.65 -18.20
CA THR A 423 20.32 17.62 -17.24
C THR A 423 19.90 17.23 -15.82
N ASP A 424 20.85 17.14 -14.88
CA ASP A 424 20.54 16.88 -13.46
C ASP A 424 19.86 18.11 -12.85
N MET A 425 18.67 17.92 -12.26
CA MET A 425 17.89 18.97 -11.61
C MET A 425 18.30 19.23 -10.14
N GLN A 426 19.36 18.57 -9.68
CA GLN A 426 19.93 18.72 -8.33
C GLN A 426 18.93 18.49 -7.20
N VAL A 427 17.93 17.65 -7.43
CA VAL A 427 16.92 17.28 -6.43
C VAL A 427 16.73 15.78 -6.41
N THR A 428 16.43 15.25 -5.23
CA THR A 428 15.89 13.90 -5.09
C THR A 428 14.38 13.96 -4.85
N ALA A 429 13.65 13.15 -5.59
CA ALA A 429 12.20 13.10 -5.56
C ALA A 429 11.70 11.65 -5.63
N LEU A 430 10.51 11.42 -5.06
CA LEU A 430 9.80 10.14 -5.12
C LEU A 430 8.63 10.17 -6.12
N SER A 431 8.12 11.35 -6.44
CA SER A 431 7.06 11.56 -7.43
C SER A 431 7.15 12.96 -8.00
N CYS A 432 6.76 13.14 -9.25
CA CYS A 432 6.65 14.44 -9.92
C CYS A 432 5.41 14.51 -10.82
N VAL A 433 4.82 15.70 -10.93
CA VAL A 433 3.69 16.02 -11.80
C VAL A 433 3.89 17.41 -12.42
N SER A 434 3.30 17.64 -13.58
CA SER A 434 3.29 18.95 -14.22
C SER A 434 1.96 19.19 -14.94
N ASP A 435 1.58 20.46 -15.06
CA ASP A 435 0.47 20.92 -15.91
C ASP A 435 0.93 21.73 -17.13
N GLY A 436 2.22 21.60 -17.50
CA GLY A 436 2.85 22.38 -18.57
C GLY A 436 3.57 23.62 -18.06
N TYR A 437 3.05 24.26 -17.01
CA TYR A 437 3.62 25.47 -16.45
C TYR A 437 4.39 25.17 -15.15
N ASP A 438 3.69 24.58 -14.18
CA ASP A 438 4.24 24.22 -12.88
C ASP A 438 4.84 22.81 -12.92
N LEU A 439 5.97 22.62 -12.24
CA LEU A 439 6.55 21.31 -11.97
C LEU A 439 6.63 21.11 -10.47
N VAL A 440 5.91 20.11 -9.98
CA VAL A 440 5.75 19.82 -8.55
C VAL A 440 6.28 18.43 -8.27
N ALA A 441 7.02 18.27 -7.18
CA ALA A 441 7.57 16.99 -6.75
C ALA A 441 7.31 16.72 -5.27
N ILE A 442 7.36 15.45 -4.89
CA ILE A 442 7.43 15.02 -3.48
C ILE A 442 8.85 14.56 -3.20
N ASP A 443 9.48 15.13 -2.18
CA ASP A 443 10.85 14.76 -1.78
C ASP A 443 10.90 13.47 -0.95
N GLY A 444 12.09 13.11 -0.48
CA GLY A 444 12.29 11.97 0.41
C GLY A 444 13.00 10.78 -0.22
N ALA A 445 13.40 10.87 -1.49
CA ALA A 445 14.34 9.92 -2.06
C ALA A 445 15.72 10.07 -1.38
N PRO A 446 16.34 8.96 -0.92
CA PRO A 446 17.64 9.02 -0.28
C PRO A 446 18.68 9.60 -1.25
N VAL A 447 19.50 10.54 -0.78
CA VAL A 447 20.62 11.06 -1.57
C VAL A 447 21.64 9.94 -1.68
N ALA A 448 21.87 9.42 -2.89
CA ALA A 448 23.02 8.58 -3.15
C ALA A 448 24.27 9.33 -2.67
N SER A 449 24.97 8.78 -1.66
CA SER A 449 26.12 9.32 -0.93
C SER A 449 25.89 10.03 0.42
N VAL A 450 24.93 9.63 1.25
CA VAL A 450 25.04 9.98 2.68
C VAL A 450 26.06 9.06 3.32
N GLN A 451 27.27 9.60 3.54
CA GLN A 451 28.28 9.02 4.42
C GLN A 451 27.61 8.50 5.71
N SER A 452 27.96 7.27 6.08
CA SER A 452 27.57 6.60 7.31
C SER A 452 27.42 7.59 8.48
N GLY A 453 26.18 7.78 8.97
CA GLY A 453 25.93 8.42 10.26
C GLY A 453 25.22 9.77 10.28
N THR A 454 24.66 10.30 9.18
CA THR A 454 23.73 11.44 9.26
C THR A 454 22.34 11.05 8.78
N GLY A 455 21.36 11.07 9.68
CA GLY A 455 19.97 10.67 9.42
C GLY A 455 19.26 11.66 8.51
N ALA A 456 19.36 11.47 7.20
CA ALA A 456 18.45 12.10 6.26
C ALA A 456 17.07 11.43 6.40
N SER A 457 16.23 11.96 7.30
CA SER A 457 14.82 11.56 7.35
C SER A 457 14.15 11.98 6.04
N SER A 458 13.58 11.03 5.30
CA SER A 458 12.72 11.31 4.14
C SER A 458 11.51 12.15 4.59
N SER A 459 11.44 13.41 4.16
CA SER A 459 10.43 14.37 4.63
C SER A 459 9.07 14.27 3.93
N TYR A 460 9.01 13.68 2.73
CA TYR A 460 7.81 13.60 1.89
C TYR A 460 7.13 14.96 1.65
N HIS A 461 7.90 16.05 1.69
CA HIS A 461 7.38 17.38 1.49
C HIS A 461 7.18 17.67 0.00
N VAL A 462 6.18 18.50 -0.28
CA VAL A 462 5.90 19.01 -1.61
C VAL A 462 6.89 20.11 -1.94
N LYS A 463 7.55 20.01 -3.09
CA LYS A 463 8.46 21.00 -3.66
C LYS A 463 7.90 21.52 -4.98
N LEU A 464 8.04 22.81 -5.19
CA LEU A 464 7.75 23.50 -6.46
C LEU A 464 9.06 23.91 -7.11
N TYR A 465 9.20 23.61 -8.40
CA TYR A 465 10.32 24.06 -9.20
C TYR A 465 10.00 25.40 -9.83
N ASP A 466 10.84 26.40 -9.56
CA ASP A 466 10.81 27.68 -10.25
C ASP A 466 11.70 27.61 -11.48
N ARG A 467 11.07 27.70 -12.66
CA ARG A 467 11.76 27.65 -13.95
C ARG A 467 12.64 28.87 -14.23
N PHE A 468 12.36 30.02 -13.61
CA PHE A 468 13.13 31.25 -13.81
C PHE A 468 14.40 31.27 -12.98
N THR A 469 14.31 30.85 -11.71
CA THR A 469 15.47 30.78 -10.80
C THR A 469 16.18 29.42 -10.85
N GLN A 470 15.61 28.43 -11.55
CA GLN A 470 16.08 27.05 -11.63
C GLN A 470 16.24 26.40 -10.25
N ALA A 471 15.41 26.79 -9.28
CA ALA A 471 15.51 26.38 -7.89
C ALA A 471 14.26 25.63 -7.42
N TRP A 472 14.46 24.68 -6.51
CA TRP A 472 13.38 23.98 -5.83
C TRP A 472 13.04 24.65 -4.51
N THR A 473 11.78 24.94 -4.28
CA THR A 473 11.27 25.49 -3.01
C THR A 473 10.34 24.48 -2.35
N THR A 474 10.58 24.16 -1.08
CA THR A 474 9.63 23.37 -0.28
C THR A 474 8.39 24.21 0.04
N ILE A 475 7.26 23.80 -0.51
CA ILE A 475 5.98 24.50 -0.37
C ILE A 475 5.03 23.84 0.62
N SER A 476 5.31 22.66 1.18
CA SER A 476 4.52 22.08 2.29
C SER A 476 5.25 22.12 3.64
N ALA A 477 4.46 22.10 4.72
CA ALA A 477 4.91 21.87 6.10
C ALA A 477 4.48 20.49 6.63
N PHE A 478 4.01 19.64 5.72
CA PHE A 478 3.47 18.31 6.01
C PHE A 478 3.88 17.31 4.93
N PRO A 479 4.01 16.01 5.28
CA PRO A 479 4.26 14.94 4.33
C PRO A 479 3.05 14.69 3.43
N ALA A 480 3.26 14.48 2.14
CA ALA A 480 2.21 14.28 1.15
C ALA A 480 2.25 12.86 0.54
N SER A 481 1.08 12.23 0.37
CA SER A 481 0.95 10.90 -0.27
C SER A 481 0.83 10.98 -1.78
N CYS A 482 0.23 12.05 -2.28
CA CYS A 482 0.04 12.28 -3.70
C CYS A 482 -0.13 13.77 -3.95
N ILE A 483 0.23 14.18 -5.16
CA ILE A 483 0.14 15.55 -5.65
C ILE A 483 -0.57 15.56 -7.00
N ALA A 484 -1.32 16.62 -7.27
CA ALA A 484 -1.84 16.92 -8.59
C ALA A 484 -1.75 18.42 -8.83
N VAL A 485 -1.54 18.79 -10.09
CA VAL A 485 -1.49 20.16 -10.53
C VAL A 485 -2.34 20.30 -11.78
N GLY A 486 -3.00 21.44 -11.93
CA GLY A 486 -3.76 21.77 -13.12
C GLY A 486 -4.27 23.20 -13.07
N GLN A 487 -4.09 23.92 -14.17
CA GLN A 487 -4.45 25.33 -14.30
C GLN A 487 -3.82 26.20 -13.20
N GLY A 488 -2.55 25.95 -12.88
CA GLY A 488 -1.80 26.69 -11.87
C GLY A 488 -2.24 26.47 -10.42
N THR A 489 -3.13 25.49 -10.17
CA THR A 489 -3.55 25.13 -8.81
C THR A 489 -2.93 23.80 -8.41
N ILE A 490 -2.22 23.79 -7.28
CA ILE A 490 -1.56 22.61 -6.73
C ILE A 490 -2.42 22.03 -5.61
N TYR A 491 -2.60 20.72 -5.63
CA TYR A 491 -3.27 19.94 -4.61
C TYR A 491 -2.34 18.84 -4.09
N ALA A 492 -2.45 18.53 -2.80
CA ALA A 492 -1.72 17.45 -2.16
C ALA A 492 -2.58 16.76 -1.11
N VAL A 493 -2.37 15.47 -0.87
CA VAL A 493 -3.05 14.76 0.23
C VAL A 493 -2.13 14.72 1.44
N ASN A 494 -2.55 15.37 2.52
CA ASN A 494 -1.78 15.49 3.75
C ASN A 494 -1.75 14.16 4.53
N GLN A 495 -0.56 13.65 4.81
CA GLN A 495 -0.31 12.43 5.58
C GLN A 495 0.08 12.68 7.03
N ALA A 496 0.05 13.93 7.50
CA ALA A 496 0.18 14.23 8.91
C ALA A 496 -0.88 13.42 9.69
N ALA A 497 -0.47 12.92 10.86
CA ALA A 497 -1.31 12.04 11.66
C ALA A 497 -2.70 12.66 11.91
N GLY A 498 -3.74 11.97 11.45
CA GLY A 498 -5.14 12.34 11.66
C GLY A 498 -5.74 13.30 10.63
N ASP A 499 -4.99 13.73 9.60
CA ASP A 499 -5.53 14.60 8.55
C ASP A 499 -6.16 13.81 7.39
N GLY A 500 -5.34 13.25 6.48
CA GLY A 500 -5.81 12.46 5.35
C GLY A 500 -6.66 13.24 4.31
N ARG A 501 -6.78 14.57 4.43
CA ARG A 501 -7.57 15.40 3.51
C ARG A 501 -6.75 15.78 2.28
N VAL A 502 -7.47 16.17 1.23
CA VAL A 502 -6.88 16.92 0.12
C VAL A 502 -6.69 18.37 0.58
N HIS A 503 -5.52 18.94 0.34
CA HIS A 503 -5.16 20.32 0.62
C HIS A 503 -4.90 21.04 -0.70
N ARG A 504 -5.33 22.30 -0.80
CA ARG A 504 -5.06 23.20 -1.92
C ARG A 504 -3.98 24.21 -1.54
N TYR A 505 -2.95 24.35 -2.35
CA TYR A 505 -1.90 25.36 -2.14
C TYR A 505 -2.46 26.76 -2.35
N ASN A 506 -2.09 27.70 -1.48
CA ASN A 506 -2.57 29.08 -1.55
C ASN A 506 -1.67 29.99 -2.41
N GLY A 507 -0.63 29.45 -3.05
CA GLY A 507 0.26 30.19 -3.96
C GLY A 507 1.42 30.94 -3.28
N MET A 508 1.55 30.86 -1.96
CA MET A 508 2.61 31.57 -1.23
C MET A 508 3.15 30.77 -0.03
N GLY A 509 4.48 30.73 0.08
CA GLY A 509 5.19 30.13 1.19
C GLY A 509 4.79 28.66 1.40
N LYS A 510 4.47 28.30 2.65
CA LYS A 510 3.98 26.95 3.02
C LYS A 510 2.48 26.92 3.33
N SER A 511 1.71 27.84 2.76
CA SER A 511 0.29 28.01 3.09
C SER A 511 -0.60 27.11 2.24
N TRP A 512 -1.44 26.30 2.92
CA TRP A 512 -2.41 25.39 2.30
C TRP A 512 -3.78 25.52 2.96
N THR A 513 -4.83 25.26 2.18
CA THR A 513 -6.20 25.18 2.66
C THR A 513 -6.69 23.74 2.59
N ALA A 514 -7.07 23.16 3.73
CA ALA A 514 -7.68 21.84 3.78
C ALA A 514 -9.07 21.86 3.12
N LEU A 515 -9.31 20.91 2.22
CA LEU A 515 -10.66 20.63 1.71
C LEU A 515 -11.44 19.75 2.71
N PRO A 516 -12.77 19.64 2.57
CA PRO A 516 -13.56 18.72 3.39
C PRO A 516 -13.06 17.28 3.28
N MET A 517 -13.32 16.47 4.31
CA MET A 517 -13.05 15.02 4.23
C MET A 517 -13.88 14.37 3.13
N LEU A 518 -13.31 13.33 2.52
CA LEU A 518 -14.06 12.47 1.60
C LEU A 518 -15.18 11.74 2.35
N PRO A 519 -16.30 11.43 1.70
CA PRO A 519 -17.38 10.68 2.36
C PRO A 519 -16.93 9.25 2.70
N GLY A 520 -17.19 8.83 3.95
CA GLY A 520 -16.83 7.50 4.44
C GLY A 520 -15.46 7.45 5.14
N PRO A 521 -14.93 6.25 5.47
CA PRO A 521 -13.57 6.09 6.02
C PRO A 521 -12.48 6.21 4.93
N ASP A 522 -12.77 6.92 3.85
CA ASP A 522 -11.93 6.94 2.67
C ASP A 522 -10.92 8.10 2.71
N VAL A 523 -9.73 7.83 2.19
CA VAL A 523 -8.68 8.83 1.89
C VAL A 523 -8.42 8.79 0.39
N ALA A 524 -8.00 9.90 -0.20
CA ALA A 524 -7.65 9.95 -1.62
C ALA A 524 -6.40 9.08 -1.88
N ALA A 525 -6.56 8.03 -2.68
CA ALA A 525 -5.47 7.24 -3.23
C ALA A 525 -4.86 7.90 -4.47
N GLN A 526 -5.68 8.56 -5.29
CA GLN A 526 -5.21 9.39 -6.40
C GLN A 526 -5.98 10.69 -6.41
N ILE A 527 -5.31 11.75 -6.83
CA ILE A 527 -5.94 13.01 -7.16
C ILE A 527 -5.57 13.41 -8.59
N ALA A 528 -6.49 14.09 -9.26
CA ALA A 528 -6.25 14.66 -10.58
C ALA A 528 -7.03 15.97 -10.71
N VAL A 529 -6.53 16.91 -11.49
CA VAL A 529 -7.20 18.19 -11.73
C VAL A 529 -7.61 18.26 -13.20
N ALA A 530 -8.91 18.34 -13.46
CA ALA A 530 -9.45 18.52 -14.80
C ALA A 530 -10.41 19.71 -14.82
N GLY A 531 -10.25 20.62 -15.78
CA GLY A 531 -11.09 21.81 -15.92
C GLY A 531 -11.12 22.68 -14.66
N GLY A 532 -9.99 22.79 -13.95
CA GLY A 532 -9.86 23.57 -12.71
C GLY A 532 -10.52 22.94 -11.48
N VAL A 533 -10.99 21.69 -11.58
CA VAL A 533 -11.65 20.98 -10.48
C VAL A 533 -10.81 19.77 -10.08
N VAL A 534 -10.59 19.60 -8.78
CA VAL A 534 -9.93 18.42 -8.23
C VAL A 534 -10.90 17.24 -8.12
N PHE A 535 -10.43 16.09 -8.57
CA PHE A 535 -11.06 14.79 -8.43
C PHE A 535 -10.22 13.94 -7.50
N ALA A 536 -10.88 13.13 -6.68
CA ALA A 536 -10.25 12.23 -5.74
C ALA A 536 -10.79 10.82 -5.94
N LEU A 537 -9.90 9.89 -6.24
CA LEU A 537 -10.19 8.46 -6.22
C LEU A 537 -9.88 7.92 -4.83
N THR A 538 -10.86 7.36 -4.15
CA THR A 538 -10.69 6.84 -2.78
C THR A 538 -9.95 5.51 -2.74
N ASN A 539 -9.17 5.30 -1.69
CA ASN A 539 -8.44 4.06 -1.42
C ASN A 539 -9.32 2.82 -1.19
N ASN A 540 -10.37 2.88 -0.36
CA ASN A 540 -11.10 1.66 0.03
C ASN A 540 -12.28 1.40 -0.89
N SER A 541 -13.16 2.39 -1.08
CA SER A 541 -14.35 2.19 -1.89
C SER A 541 -14.10 2.25 -3.40
N GLN A 542 -12.89 2.65 -3.83
CA GLN A 542 -12.55 2.91 -5.24
C GLN A 542 -13.57 3.84 -5.92
N THR A 543 -14.23 4.70 -5.14
CA THR A 543 -15.20 5.67 -5.60
C THR A 543 -14.48 6.93 -6.06
N LEU A 544 -14.89 7.43 -7.22
CA LEU A 544 -14.43 8.73 -7.71
C LEU A 544 -15.33 9.85 -7.16
N TYR A 545 -14.72 10.86 -6.56
CA TYR A 545 -15.38 12.08 -6.13
C TYR A 545 -14.85 13.30 -6.88
N ARG A 546 -15.75 14.25 -7.14
CA ARG A 546 -15.48 15.58 -7.68
C ARG A 546 -15.70 16.60 -6.59
N TYR A 547 -14.74 17.49 -6.37
CA TYR A 547 -14.92 18.59 -5.44
C TYR A 547 -15.85 19.65 -6.03
N ASN A 548 -16.80 20.13 -5.23
CA ASN A 548 -17.65 21.26 -5.57
C ASN A 548 -17.17 22.50 -4.79
N PRO A 549 -16.46 23.45 -5.43
CA PRO A 549 -15.93 24.61 -4.74
C PRO A 549 -17.03 25.54 -4.20
N ALA A 550 -18.18 25.62 -4.88
CA ALA A 550 -19.28 26.49 -4.46
C ALA A 550 -20.01 25.98 -3.20
N ARG A 551 -20.05 24.65 -3.01
CA ARG A 551 -20.73 24.02 -1.86
C ARG A 551 -19.77 23.50 -0.80
N GLN A 552 -18.46 23.59 -1.03
CA GLN A 552 -17.41 23.00 -0.21
C GLN A 552 -17.74 21.56 0.20
N ASN A 553 -18.03 20.71 -0.79
CA ASN A 553 -18.32 19.30 -0.56
C ASN A 553 -17.86 18.41 -1.72
N TRP A 554 -17.88 17.10 -1.49
CA TRP A 554 -17.55 16.09 -2.48
C TRP A 554 -18.81 15.47 -3.08
N GLY A 555 -18.90 15.47 -4.40
CA GLY A 555 -19.96 14.78 -5.15
C GLY A 555 -19.42 13.53 -5.81
N ARG A 556 -20.11 12.40 -5.68
CA ARG A 556 -19.72 11.14 -6.33
C ARG A 556 -19.87 11.25 -7.85
N VAL A 557 -18.88 10.74 -8.60
CA VAL A 557 -18.84 10.70 -10.06
C VAL A 557 -19.14 9.29 -10.55
N GLY A 558 -20.38 9.07 -10.99
CA GLY A 558 -20.84 7.75 -11.46
C GLY A 558 -20.96 6.70 -10.35
N ARG A 559 -21.30 5.47 -10.74
CA ARG A 559 -21.48 4.33 -9.80
C ARG A 559 -20.35 3.29 -9.86
N ALA A 560 -19.53 3.33 -10.90
CA ALA A 560 -18.42 2.40 -11.08
C ALA A 560 -17.33 2.59 -10.02
N ALA A 561 -16.59 1.51 -9.75
CA ALA A 561 -15.35 1.52 -8.99
C ALA A 561 -14.18 1.71 -9.98
N TYR A 562 -13.33 2.70 -9.73
CA TYR A 562 -12.21 3.05 -10.61
C TYR A 562 -10.87 2.64 -10.03
N LEU A 563 -9.94 2.20 -10.86
CA LEU A 563 -8.57 1.81 -10.46
C LEU A 563 -7.56 2.95 -10.63
N SER A 564 -7.77 3.80 -11.64
CA SER A 564 -6.87 4.90 -11.92
C SER A 564 -7.60 6.06 -12.57
N ILE A 565 -7.07 7.25 -12.34
CA ILE A 565 -7.52 8.48 -12.98
C ILE A 565 -6.33 9.25 -13.57
N ARG A 566 -6.55 9.87 -14.73
CA ARG A 566 -5.58 10.76 -15.38
C ARG A 566 -6.32 11.94 -15.97
N ALA A 567 -5.81 13.14 -15.75
CA ALA A 567 -6.41 14.35 -16.27
C ALA A 567 -5.49 15.03 -17.27
N ASN A 568 -6.10 15.68 -18.27
CA ASN A 568 -5.42 16.61 -19.16
C ASN A 568 -6.46 17.60 -19.68
N GLY A 569 -6.15 18.90 -19.63
CA GLY A 569 -7.09 19.97 -19.95
C GLY A 569 -8.40 19.87 -19.14
N ASN A 570 -9.54 19.82 -19.83
CA ASN A 570 -10.87 19.62 -19.22
C ASN A 570 -11.32 18.15 -19.16
N LYS A 571 -10.45 17.21 -19.55
CA LYS A 571 -10.79 15.80 -19.68
C LYS A 571 -10.20 15.00 -18.53
N LEU A 572 -11.02 14.12 -18.00
CA LEU A 572 -10.61 13.12 -17.03
C LEU A 572 -10.80 11.75 -17.67
N GLY A 573 -9.70 11.04 -17.88
CA GLY A 573 -9.69 9.64 -18.20
C GLY A 573 -9.76 8.81 -16.93
N MET A 574 -10.54 7.73 -16.96
CA MET A 574 -10.61 6.76 -15.86
C MET A 574 -10.53 5.34 -16.39
N VAL A 575 -9.96 4.43 -15.60
CA VAL A 575 -10.05 2.99 -15.85
C VAL A 575 -10.84 2.39 -14.69
N ASP A 576 -11.92 1.65 -14.99
CA ASP A 576 -12.68 0.94 -13.96
C ASP A 576 -12.03 -0.37 -13.52
N ALA A 577 -12.58 -0.97 -12.46
CA ALA A 577 -12.17 -2.28 -11.99
C ALA A 577 -12.21 -3.34 -13.10
N ASP A 578 -13.15 -3.27 -14.04
CA ASP A 578 -13.31 -4.21 -15.16
C ASP A 578 -12.35 -3.96 -16.33
N ASN A 579 -11.33 -3.11 -16.18
CA ASN A 579 -10.44 -2.65 -17.25
C ASN A 579 -11.20 -1.96 -18.40
N ARG A 580 -12.29 -1.26 -18.12
CA ARG A 580 -12.99 -0.41 -19.07
C ARG A 580 -12.48 1.02 -18.92
N ALA A 581 -12.15 1.62 -20.05
CA ALA A 581 -11.73 3.02 -20.08
C ALA A 581 -12.96 3.92 -20.21
N TYR A 582 -12.99 5.00 -19.44
CA TYR A 582 -14.02 6.02 -19.46
C TYR A 582 -13.41 7.39 -19.69
N LEU A 583 -14.22 8.27 -20.27
CA LEU A 583 -13.96 9.68 -20.43
C LEU A 583 -15.02 10.48 -19.67
N TYR A 584 -14.58 11.49 -18.92
CA TYR A 584 -15.43 12.46 -18.26
C TYR A 584 -14.98 13.87 -18.64
N ASP A 585 -15.92 14.73 -19.02
CA ASP A 585 -15.67 16.14 -19.27
C ASP A 585 -15.97 16.94 -18.01
N ALA A 586 -14.95 17.54 -17.40
CA ALA A 586 -15.07 18.23 -16.13
C ALA A 586 -15.84 19.55 -16.22
N LEU A 587 -15.88 20.17 -17.41
CA LEU A 587 -16.60 21.41 -17.67
C LEU A 587 -18.06 21.15 -18.07
N ALA A 588 -18.28 20.18 -18.97
CA ALA A 588 -19.64 19.80 -19.39
C ALA A 588 -20.39 19.02 -18.29
N GLY A 589 -19.67 18.30 -17.43
CA GLY A 589 -20.23 17.45 -16.39
C GLY A 589 -20.89 16.19 -16.96
N GLY A 590 -21.95 15.72 -16.30
CA GLY A 590 -22.72 14.55 -16.74
C GLY A 590 -22.23 13.22 -16.17
N THR A 591 -22.40 12.14 -16.92
CA THR A 591 -21.98 10.79 -16.52
C THR A 591 -20.73 10.36 -17.30
N PRO A 592 -19.77 9.65 -16.67
CA PRO A 592 -18.64 9.06 -17.38
C PRO A 592 -19.09 8.20 -18.56
N ARG A 593 -18.52 8.44 -19.75
CA ARG A 593 -18.80 7.68 -20.97
C ARG A 593 -17.73 6.60 -21.15
N GLN A 594 -18.14 5.35 -21.31
CA GLN A 594 -17.21 4.27 -21.64
C GLN A 594 -16.67 4.48 -23.07
N VAL A 595 -15.35 4.46 -23.21
CA VAL A 595 -14.63 4.63 -24.48
C VAL A 595 -13.73 3.45 -24.84
N GLY A 596 -13.48 2.54 -23.88
CA GLY A 596 -12.64 1.37 -24.10
C GLY A 596 -12.97 0.20 -23.16
N ALA A 597 -12.32 -0.93 -23.43
CA ALA A 597 -12.42 -2.20 -22.71
C ALA A 597 -11.08 -2.94 -22.87
N CYS A 598 -10.71 -3.75 -21.89
CA CYS A 598 -9.41 -4.42 -21.78
C CYS A 598 -8.23 -3.44 -21.69
N ILE A 599 -8.43 -2.29 -21.04
CA ILE A 599 -7.43 -1.23 -20.84
C ILE A 599 -6.96 -1.23 -19.38
N ASN A 600 -5.65 -1.30 -19.16
CA ASN A 600 -4.98 -1.35 -17.87
C ASN A 600 -4.60 0.04 -17.36
N ALA A 601 -3.92 0.80 -18.22
CA ALA A 601 -3.44 2.13 -17.94
C ALA A 601 -3.82 3.04 -19.10
N ILE A 602 -4.00 4.32 -18.80
CA ILE A 602 -4.32 5.35 -19.79
C ILE A 602 -3.41 6.55 -19.64
N ALA A 603 -3.23 7.28 -20.73
CA ALA A 603 -2.86 8.68 -20.72
C ALA A 603 -3.99 9.45 -21.42
N GLN A 604 -4.42 10.55 -20.80
CA GLN A 604 -5.51 11.37 -21.31
C GLN A 604 -4.93 12.51 -22.14
N LEU A 605 -5.45 12.71 -23.35
CA LEU A 605 -5.17 13.89 -24.17
C LEU A 605 -6.21 14.98 -23.89
N SER A 606 -5.82 16.24 -24.03
CA SER A 606 -6.66 17.42 -23.85
C SER A 606 -7.86 17.43 -24.81
N THR A 607 -7.69 16.83 -26.00
CA THR A 607 -8.75 16.64 -27.01
C THR A 607 -9.87 15.69 -26.58
N GLY A 608 -9.63 14.86 -25.55
CA GLY A 608 -10.54 13.79 -25.12
C GLY A 608 -10.18 12.41 -25.66
N GLU A 609 -9.24 12.33 -26.62
CA GLU A 609 -8.64 11.06 -27.03
C GLU A 609 -7.85 10.42 -25.88
N GLN A 610 -7.62 9.11 -25.97
CA GLN A 610 -6.87 8.37 -24.96
C GLN A 610 -5.81 7.49 -25.60
N LEU A 611 -4.67 7.38 -24.94
CA LEU A 611 -3.75 6.29 -25.14
C LEU A 611 -4.02 5.25 -24.06
N GLY A 612 -4.05 3.97 -24.42
CA GLY A 612 -4.38 2.88 -23.51
C GLY A 612 -3.47 1.68 -23.67
N ILE A 613 -2.94 1.16 -22.57
CA ILE A 613 -2.19 -0.11 -22.54
C ILE A 613 -3.19 -1.25 -22.30
N ALA A 614 -3.13 -2.29 -23.12
CA ALA A 614 -3.99 -3.46 -23.00
C ALA A 614 -3.68 -4.30 -21.75
N SER A 615 -4.69 -4.95 -21.18
CA SER A 615 -4.58 -5.68 -19.91
C SER A 615 -3.78 -6.98 -19.91
N GLY A 616 -3.43 -7.54 -21.08
CA GLY A 616 -2.76 -8.85 -21.16
C GLY A 616 -1.42 -8.89 -21.90
N ALA A 617 -1.14 -7.94 -22.80
CA ALA A 617 -0.01 -8.04 -23.72
C ALA A 617 0.87 -6.78 -23.80
N GLY A 618 0.69 -5.78 -22.92
CA GLY A 618 1.44 -4.52 -22.99
C GLY A 618 1.18 -3.68 -24.25
N ALA A 619 0.23 -4.10 -25.10
CA ALA A 619 -0.07 -3.42 -26.35
C ALA A 619 -0.64 -2.03 -26.11
N LEU A 620 0.00 -1.01 -26.69
CA LEU A 620 -0.43 0.37 -26.69
C LEU A 620 -1.40 0.63 -27.85
N TRP A 621 -2.52 1.24 -27.52
CA TRP A 621 -3.56 1.65 -28.45
C TRP A 621 -3.83 3.14 -28.33
N HIS A 622 -4.00 3.81 -29.46
CA HIS A 622 -4.67 5.10 -29.53
C HIS A 622 -6.17 4.88 -29.67
N ILE A 623 -6.97 5.59 -28.87
CA ILE A 623 -8.42 5.49 -28.79
C ILE A 623 -9.00 6.85 -29.18
N ASP A 624 -9.50 6.95 -30.42
CA ASP A 624 -10.25 8.14 -30.84
C ASP A 624 -11.66 8.08 -30.26
N THR A 625 -11.91 8.94 -29.28
CA THR A 625 -13.18 9.01 -28.56
C THR A 625 -14.21 9.92 -29.23
N ARG A 626 -13.82 10.67 -30.28
CA ARG A 626 -14.72 11.58 -31.01
C ARG A 626 -15.60 10.81 -31.99
N VAL A 627 -15.12 9.67 -32.47
CA VAL A 627 -15.89 8.74 -33.32
C VAL A 627 -16.81 7.88 -32.47
N GLN A 628 -17.98 7.51 -33.03
CA GLN A 628 -18.94 6.62 -32.37
C GLN A 628 -19.29 5.44 -33.29
N PRO A 629 -18.93 4.19 -32.93
CA PRO A 629 -18.19 3.80 -31.72
C PRO A 629 -16.72 4.30 -31.73
N PRO A 630 -16.08 4.43 -30.54
CA PRO A 630 -14.68 4.80 -30.46
C PRO A 630 -13.79 3.87 -31.29
N CYS A 631 -12.89 4.46 -32.08
CA CYS A 631 -11.95 3.71 -32.92
C CYS A 631 -10.66 3.45 -32.15
N ARG A 632 -10.04 2.29 -32.36
CA ARG A 632 -8.73 1.96 -31.78
C ARG A 632 -7.70 1.71 -32.87
N THR A 633 -6.57 2.39 -32.75
CA THR A 633 -5.42 2.22 -33.64
C THR A 633 -4.28 1.63 -32.85
N TYR A 634 -3.73 0.52 -33.33
CA TYR A 634 -2.57 -0.13 -32.72
C TYR A 634 -1.33 0.76 -32.85
N VAL A 635 -0.53 0.82 -31.80
CA VAL A 635 0.72 1.61 -31.78
C VAL A 635 1.94 0.71 -31.63
N THR A 636 2.04 -0.05 -30.53
CA THR A 636 3.19 -0.92 -30.22
C THR A 636 2.81 -2.01 -29.22
N SER A 637 3.61 -3.07 -29.08
CA SER A 637 3.34 -4.22 -28.21
C SER A 637 4.06 -4.21 -26.86
N GLU A 638 5.03 -3.32 -26.64
CA GLU A 638 5.95 -3.42 -25.50
C GLU A 638 5.76 -2.32 -24.44
N ALA A 639 4.62 -1.64 -24.41
CA ALA A 639 4.43 -0.50 -23.49
C ALA A 639 4.15 -0.97 -22.05
N THR A 640 4.93 -0.43 -21.10
CA THR A 640 4.78 -0.67 -19.66
C THR A 640 4.18 0.53 -18.92
N ALA A 641 4.39 1.75 -19.44
CA ALA A 641 3.81 2.98 -18.91
C ALA A 641 3.55 3.99 -20.04
N ILE A 642 2.60 4.90 -19.84
CA ILE A 642 2.24 5.95 -20.81
C ILE A 642 1.95 7.28 -20.15
N PHE A 643 2.33 8.35 -20.85
CA PHE A 643 2.24 9.74 -20.38
C PHE A 643 1.83 10.63 -21.55
N ALA A 644 1.19 11.76 -21.22
CA ALA A 644 0.85 12.80 -22.18
C ALA A 644 1.21 14.16 -21.58
N SER A 645 1.70 15.07 -22.43
CA SER A 645 1.88 16.48 -22.08
C SER A 645 0.58 17.26 -22.17
N ASP A 646 0.58 18.47 -21.64
CA ASP A 646 -0.44 19.50 -21.83
C ASP A 646 -0.60 19.95 -23.30
N THR A 647 0.42 19.69 -24.14
CA THR A 647 0.39 19.92 -25.59
C THR A 647 0.04 18.67 -26.41
N ASP A 648 -0.47 17.63 -25.76
CA ASP A 648 -0.87 16.34 -26.35
C ASP A 648 0.27 15.55 -27.02
N VAL A 649 1.51 15.80 -26.60
CA VAL A 649 2.66 14.97 -26.97
C VAL A 649 2.70 13.74 -26.08
N ALA A 650 2.77 12.57 -26.71
CA ALA A 650 2.68 11.30 -26.03
C ALA A 650 4.03 10.62 -25.84
N TYR A 651 4.21 9.98 -24.69
CA TYR A 651 5.40 9.22 -24.35
C TYR A 651 5.02 7.86 -23.78
N HIS A 652 5.86 6.85 -24.01
CA HIS A 652 5.70 5.54 -23.39
C HIS A 652 7.03 4.96 -22.95
N CYS A 653 7.01 4.18 -21.87
CA CYS A 653 8.13 3.32 -21.48
C CYS A 653 7.96 1.95 -22.09
N ASP A 654 9.04 1.35 -22.61
CA ASP A 654 9.03 -0.02 -23.08
C ASP A 654 9.33 -1.05 -21.97
N GLY A 655 9.40 -2.33 -22.31
CA GLY A 655 9.74 -3.43 -21.39
C GLY A 655 11.18 -3.39 -20.84
N LYS A 656 12.07 -2.60 -21.45
CA LYS A 656 13.46 -2.38 -21.00
C LYS A 656 13.60 -1.15 -20.11
N GLY A 657 12.54 -0.37 -19.97
CA GLY A 657 12.53 0.89 -19.22
C GLY A 657 13.06 2.08 -20.02
N ASP A 658 13.25 1.92 -21.34
CA ASP A 658 13.58 3.04 -22.23
C ASP A 658 12.34 3.88 -22.50
N LEU A 659 12.51 5.19 -22.57
CA LEU A 659 11.43 6.15 -22.81
C LEU A 659 11.41 6.55 -24.28
N HIS A 660 10.24 6.50 -24.89
CA HIS A 660 10.03 6.80 -26.30
C HIS A 660 9.00 7.92 -26.46
N ARG A 661 9.30 8.91 -27.29
CA ARG A 661 8.37 9.94 -27.74
C ARG A 661 7.62 9.45 -28.97
N MET A 662 6.30 9.61 -28.97
CA MET A 662 5.47 9.40 -30.14
C MET A 662 5.41 10.68 -30.98
N MET A 663 5.71 10.55 -32.26
CA MET A 663 5.68 11.63 -33.23
C MET A 663 4.28 11.76 -33.86
N PRO A 664 3.89 12.93 -34.37
CA PRO A 664 2.57 13.12 -34.99
C PRO A 664 2.27 12.21 -36.18
N ASP A 665 3.31 11.72 -36.87
CA ASP A 665 3.21 10.76 -37.99
C ASP A 665 3.08 9.29 -37.53
N GLY A 666 3.03 9.05 -36.21
CA GLY A 666 3.02 7.72 -35.61
C GLY A 666 4.41 7.11 -35.43
N GLY A 667 5.47 7.80 -35.85
CA GLY A 667 6.86 7.40 -35.59
C GLY A 667 7.21 7.42 -34.11
N MET A 668 8.24 6.66 -33.72
CA MET A 668 8.73 6.60 -32.35
C MET A 668 10.19 7.03 -32.29
N VAL A 669 10.51 7.96 -31.40
CA VAL A 669 11.88 8.41 -31.14
C VAL A 669 12.26 8.02 -29.73
N ARG A 670 13.26 7.15 -29.60
CA ARG A 670 13.84 6.77 -28.31
C ARG A 670 14.61 7.96 -27.73
N LEU A 671 14.32 8.32 -26.47
CA LEU A 671 15.11 9.28 -25.71
C LEU A 671 16.41 8.64 -25.22
N PRO A 672 17.48 9.43 -24.99
CA PRO A 672 18.72 8.91 -24.43
C PRO A 672 18.47 8.20 -23.10
N SER A 673 19.28 7.18 -22.79
CA SER A 673 19.24 6.53 -21.48
C SER A 673 19.59 7.53 -20.38
N LEU A 674 19.01 7.33 -19.19
CA LEU A 674 19.38 8.13 -18.02
C LEU A 674 20.88 7.95 -17.72
N PRO A 675 21.56 8.99 -17.21
CA PRO A 675 22.92 8.86 -16.68
C PRO A 675 22.96 7.77 -15.61
N SER A 676 23.96 6.89 -15.68
CA SER A 676 24.21 5.79 -14.74
C SER A 676 24.57 6.28 -13.35
#